data_AF-A0A7X7JA32-F1
#
_entry.id   AF-A0A7X7JA32-F1
#
_cell.length_a   1.000
_cell.length_b   1.000
_cell.length_c   1.000
_cell.angle_alpha   90.00
_cell.angle_beta   90.00
_cell.angle_gamma   90.00
#
_symmetry.space_group_name_H-M   'P 1'
#
loop_
_entity.id
_entity.type
_entity.pdbx_description
1 polymer ?
#
loop_
_entity_poly.entity_id
_entity_poly.type
_entity_poly.pdbx_seq_one_letter_code
_entity_poly.pdbx_strand_id
1 'polypeptide(L)'
;MLPRPARMARWLAGLGGMALLIWPLAAPPGSLFAAPQRRVDRARACLARQLSESGLVYLMTFDEPVPEDFISRRPFLFSGTVAGPGRFGQARKFDGRERTQIETPLRWDSLGPSFTLSFWANVSPGQADQCIWYRSVRGVQVGFHLENGRMTFDLPSTSGRQAVSYPFERFGEFVHLAATVDSRQGRMVLYENGRRRAESPIRWEGLPNANMAFGKHIWYANRHPFRGWLDEASAWGRALTDREISRLANARRSLAWTAGGTVCYFRWRLAQAAAQAVRATIGWADGAAALSRSGRSELRDIRRLPEVRLVFSGKVRRELVAAHFRSRKSGRRTQAGARLRSAHVAFEGSVYPALVCLSGDDLKYSESPRAGYEVILQDGARILGANRLLLLPPEGGDWLFPLVDERLRKRLGLPAVDCGLCRVGIQGLSLGTYVFLNHDRGGFLPGAFRARRTDSISLPTQWQHLFRQMREPDWRPGVRHPAWPLPSEEVGKTYDAVVREWGGCLAGDLQNPLSRKEIRWHLAQGRARGAELWPTADEHVPKAQAYADFLDEFMVLDSNASPDRLVAPLDIALPAWKEQGVEIRWRSSEGSVLCADGQVIRPDSGGPVGAQLVATIRAGNTVAEKTLTFRVMPRRISLPALFINVRDALDKSRRVDAVAEFCEPGEDAPTRLWFATQSSRGGLEHRGNTSYWRRKKLFSLKTDEPHHLLDRSGRRVILAINSLQDPTFVRNRLAFDLFRSWSDPGTTNRAPDSRFAEVFLNGRYYGLFELSARVDEELLAAGPAAAGAADELRWIVYRHETLRPFKEEMRVRRPADHHGDFSGPVREFERWLAQSAGPDWEADLARRLDLGSMADLQLLLNLFQNRNGYPFKYLLHEILIYDMAKQTFFFVPWDFEMTPVLGQWEWLRSGLMTGLECDSPAYARRLADRWRELRARRGVAPEELARRVDELAKPLAGYIEWEYRSWPPGGRPWEARLEHLKALLNESIERMDEYLNPQNPG
;
A
#
# COMPACT_ATOMS: atom_id res chain seq x y z
N MET A 1 -73.74 -4.06 28.13
CA MET A 1 -72.55 -4.82 28.58
C MET A 1 -71.36 -4.44 27.70
N LEU A 2 -70.45 -3.61 28.21
CA LEU A 2 -69.20 -3.23 27.54
C LEU A 2 -68.14 -4.34 27.75
N PRO A 3 -67.38 -4.75 26.72
CA PRO A 3 -66.37 -5.80 26.88
C PRO A 3 -65.17 -5.28 27.70
N ARG A 4 -64.68 -6.11 28.62
CA ARG A 4 -63.58 -5.81 29.55
C ARG A 4 -62.30 -5.32 28.83
N PRO A 5 -61.60 -4.30 29.37
CA PRO A 5 -60.45 -3.63 28.74
C PRO A 5 -59.28 -4.57 28.38
N ALA A 6 -59.12 -5.69 29.09
CA ALA A 6 -58.07 -6.67 28.82
C ALA A 6 -58.27 -7.48 27.52
N ARG A 7 -59.52 -7.72 27.07
CA ARG A 7 -59.80 -8.38 25.78
C ARG A 7 -59.57 -7.42 24.61
N MET A 8 -59.92 -6.14 24.79
CA MET A 8 -59.70 -5.09 23.81
C MET A 8 -58.20 -4.81 23.62
N ALA A 9 -57.41 -4.81 24.71
CA ALA A 9 -55.96 -4.67 24.64
C ALA A 9 -55.27 -5.85 23.92
N ARG A 10 -55.73 -7.10 24.12
CA ARG A 10 -55.22 -8.28 23.38
C ARG A 10 -55.61 -8.25 21.90
N TRP A 11 -56.83 -7.78 21.58
CA TRP A 11 -57.28 -7.59 20.20
C TRP A 11 -56.52 -6.48 19.49
N LEU A 12 -56.28 -5.34 20.15
CA LEU A 12 -55.47 -4.24 19.63
C LEU A 12 -54.00 -4.63 19.47
N ALA A 13 -53.45 -5.45 20.38
CA ALA A 13 -52.11 -6.02 20.23
C ALA A 13 -52.03 -7.04 19.08
N GLY A 14 -53.07 -7.86 18.88
CA GLY A 14 -53.17 -8.79 17.75
C GLY A 14 -53.35 -8.09 16.40
N LEU A 15 -54.19 -7.05 16.34
CA LEU A 15 -54.35 -6.17 15.17
C LEU A 15 -53.07 -5.37 14.89
N GLY A 16 -52.40 -4.86 15.92
CA GLY A 16 -51.10 -4.20 15.81
C GLY A 16 -50.01 -5.16 15.32
N GLY A 17 -50.00 -6.41 15.79
CA GLY A 17 -49.11 -7.47 15.32
C GLY A 17 -49.35 -7.86 13.86
N MET A 18 -50.61 -8.01 13.44
CA MET A 18 -50.94 -8.23 12.02
C MET A 18 -50.62 -7.02 11.15
N ALA A 19 -50.90 -5.80 11.61
CA ALA A 19 -50.53 -4.58 10.90
C ALA A 19 -49.01 -4.46 10.72
N LEU A 20 -48.20 -4.87 11.72
CA LEU A 20 -46.74 -4.94 11.63
C LEU A 20 -46.22 -6.00 10.66
N LEU A 21 -47.00 -7.07 10.38
CA LEU A 21 -46.68 -8.09 9.39
C LEU A 21 -47.15 -7.73 7.97
N ILE A 22 -48.26 -7.00 7.86
CA ILE A 22 -48.89 -6.62 6.58
C ILE A 22 -48.30 -5.32 6.02
N TRP A 23 -48.00 -4.34 6.89
CA TRP A 23 -47.45 -3.04 6.49
C TRP A 23 -46.17 -3.14 5.65
N PRO A 24 -45.18 -3.98 5.98
CA PRO A 24 -43.95 -4.09 5.18
C PRO A 24 -44.20 -4.63 3.75
N LEU A 25 -45.30 -5.35 3.53
CA LEU A 25 -45.68 -5.84 2.20
C LEU A 25 -46.24 -4.71 1.33
N ALA A 26 -47.11 -3.87 1.89
CA ALA A 26 -47.78 -2.78 1.19
C ALA A 26 -46.94 -1.48 1.10
N ALA A 27 -46.04 -1.23 2.05
CA ALA A 27 -45.32 0.03 2.15
C ALA A 27 -44.31 0.23 1.00
N PRO A 28 -44.11 1.47 0.51
CA PRO A 28 -43.13 1.75 -0.55
C PRO A 28 -41.69 1.49 -0.05
N PRO A 29 -40.77 0.96 -0.88
CA PRO A 29 -39.41 0.63 -0.46
C PRO A 29 -38.65 1.77 0.23
N GLY A 30 -38.87 3.02 -0.18
CA GLY A 30 -38.24 4.18 0.44
C GLY A 30 -38.63 4.39 1.91
N SER A 31 -39.84 4.01 2.33
CA SER A 31 -40.25 4.10 3.75
C SER A 31 -39.71 2.94 4.60
N LEU A 32 -39.34 1.83 3.96
CA LEU A 32 -38.80 0.64 4.63
C LEU A 32 -37.27 0.66 4.75
N PHE A 33 -36.57 1.16 3.73
CA PHE A 33 -35.11 1.08 3.68
C PHE A 33 -34.43 2.44 3.91
N ALA A 34 -34.93 3.52 3.30
CA ALA A 34 -34.31 4.85 3.40
C ALA A 34 -34.79 5.65 4.63
N ALA A 35 -36.07 5.58 4.99
CA ALA A 35 -36.61 6.35 6.11
C ALA A 35 -36.07 5.92 7.48
N PRO A 36 -35.93 4.60 7.80
CA PRO A 36 -35.34 4.17 9.06
C PRO A 36 -33.88 4.59 9.20
N GLN A 37 -33.10 4.50 8.11
CA GLN A 37 -31.72 4.96 8.12
C GLN A 37 -31.62 6.47 8.38
N ARG A 38 -32.46 7.28 7.73
CA ARG A 38 -32.54 8.72 8.02
C ARG A 38 -32.89 9.03 9.48
N ARG A 39 -33.70 8.19 10.15
CA ARG A 39 -34.00 8.33 11.58
C ARG A 39 -32.78 8.00 12.46
N VAL A 40 -32.04 6.94 12.12
CA VAL A 40 -30.76 6.62 12.78
C VAL A 40 -29.80 7.80 12.66
N ASP A 41 -29.70 8.40 11.47
CA ASP A 41 -28.80 9.51 11.21
C ASP A 41 -29.17 10.77 12.00
N ARG A 42 -30.46 11.12 12.03
CA ARG A 42 -30.97 12.23 12.86
C ARG A 42 -30.72 12.00 14.35
N ALA A 43 -30.96 10.78 14.84
CA ALA A 43 -30.74 10.46 16.25
C ALA A 43 -29.25 10.52 16.63
N ARG A 44 -28.36 10.05 15.74
CA ARG A 44 -26.91 10.19 15.92
C ARG A 44 -26.45 11.64 15.86
N ALA A 45 -27.01 12.47 14.97
CA ALA A 45 -26.69 13.90 14.90
C ALA A 45 -27.12 14.64 16.19
N CYS A 46 -28.24 14.24 16.80
CA CYS A 46 -28.67 14.73 18.11
C CYS A 46 -27.65 14.37 19.20
N LEU A 47 -27.19 13.12 19.23
CA LEU A 47 -26.16 12.65 20.15
C LEU A 47 -24.82 13.37 19.95
N ALA A 48 -24.38 13.53 18.70
CA ALA A 48 -23.13 14.22 18.36
C ALA A 48 -23.14 15.68 18.83
N ARG A 49 -24.26 16.39 18.65
CA ARG A 49 -24.43 17.76 19.15
C ARG A 49 -24.34 17.84 20.67
N GLN A 50 -24.99 16.92 21.39
CA GLN A 50 -24.90 16.86 22.86
C GLN A 50 -23.47 16.55 23.34
N LEU A 51 -22.76 15.68 22.65
CA LEU A 51 -21.33 15.45 22.90
C LEU A 51 -20.53 16.75 22.71
N SER A 52 -20.73 17.47 21.61
CA SER A 52 -20.05 18.75 21.35
C SER A 52 -20.34 19.83 22.40
N GLU A 53 -21.58 19.92 22.89
CA GLU A 53 -21.97 20.85 23.97
C GLU A 53 -21.20 20.58 25.29
N SER A 54 -20.73 19.36 25.52
CA SER A 54 -19.89 19.03 26.70
C SER A 54 -18.44 19.53 26.61
N GLY A 55 -18.06 20.09 25.45
CA GLY A 55 -16.69 20.50 25.11
C GLY A 55 -15.88 19.43 24.36
N LEU A 56 -16.52 18.32 23.97
CA LEU A 56 -15.89 17.25 23.20
C LEU A 56 -15.80 17.64 21.72
N VAL A 57 -14.58 17.67 21.18
CA VAL A 57 -14.33 18.05 19.78
C VAL A 57 -14.18 16.81 18.89
N TYR A 58 -13.82 15.68 19.49
CA TYR A 58 -13.52 14.45 18.76
C TYR A 58 -13.75 13.22 19.64
N LEU A 59 -14.34 12.19 19.03
CA LEU A 59 -14.51 10.89 19.65
C LEU A 59 -14.27 9.77 18.63
N MET A 60 -13.40 8.85 19.00
CA MET A 60 -13.15 7.60 18.30
C MET A 60 -13.43 6.44 19.26
N THR A 61 -14.55 5.76 19.04
CA THR A 61 -15.00 4.60 19.83
C THR A 61 -14.23 3.34 19.48
N PHE A 62 -13.67 3.25 18.26
CA PHE A 62 -13.06 2.04 17.67
C PHE A 62 -14.02 0.87 17.41
N ASP A 63 -15.32 1.08 17.61
CA ASP A 63 -16.39 0.09 17.48
C ASP A 63 -16.79 -0.20 16.02
N GLU A 64 -16.71 0.79 15.14
CA GLU A 64 -17.16 0.68 13.76
C GLU A 64 -16.15 -0.10 12.92
N PRO A 65 -16.57 -1.00 12.01
CA PRO A 65 -15.66 -1.71 11.09
C PRO A 65 -14.69 -0.79 10.36
N VAL A 66 -15.21 0.28 9.78
CA VAL A 66 -14.44 1.38 9.20
C VAL A 66 -14.36 2.47 10.27
N PRO A 67 -13.18 2.70 10.89
CA PRO A 67 -13.06 3.71 11.92
C PRO A 67 -13.33 5.12 11.38
N GLU A 68 -14.09 5.91 12.13
CA GLU A 68 -14.45 7.28 11.77
C GLU A 68 -14.55 8.18 13.00
N ASP A 69 -14.57 9.49 12.79
CA ASP A 69 -14.85 10.44 13.86
C ASP A 69 -16.34 10.40 14.15
N PHE A 70 -16.70 10.04 15.37
CA PHE A 70 -18.07 9.89 15.78
C PHE A 70 -18.88 11.19 15.62
N ILE A 71 -18.23 12.35 15.78
CA ILE A 71 -18.86 13.68 15.70
C ILE A 71 -18.99 14.13 14.26
N SER A 72 -17.90 14.22 13.50
CA SER A 72 -17.93 14.73 12.11
C SER A 72 -18.31 13.70 11.05
N ARG A 73 -18.32 12.40 11.39
CA ARG A 73 -18.50 11.26 10.47
C ARG A 73 -17.48 11.19 9.34
N ARG A 74 -16.32 11.80 9.54
CA ARG A 74 -15.24 11.70 8.56
C ARG A 74 -14.48 10.40 8.81
N PRO A 75 -14.35 9.51 7.79
CA PRO A 75 -13.63 8.26 7.94
C PRO A 75 -12.14 8.52 8.16
N PHE A 76 -11.48 7.55 8.78
CA PHE A 76 -10.04 7.59 9.02
C PHE A 76 -9.30 6.80 7.97
N LEU A 77 -8.00 7.11 7.86
CA LEU A 77 -7.11 6.10 7.33
C LEU A 77 -6.68 5.15 8.42
N PHE A 78 -6.78 3.87 8.10
CA PHE A 78 -6.35 2.80 8.96
C PHE A 78 -5.68 1.75 8.08
N SER A 79 -4.46 1.39 8.42
CA SER A 79 -3.69 0.34 7.75
C SER A 79 -3.16 -0.59 8.82
N GLY A 80 -3.08 -1.89 8.54
CA GLY A 80 -2.47 -2.85 9.46
C GLY A 80 -3.24 -3.15 10.76
N THR A 81 -4.19 -2.30 11.20
CA THR A 81 -4.92 -2.48 12.47
C THR A 81 -6.07 -3.49 12.39
N VAL A 82 -6.33 -4.21 13.48
CA VAL A 82 -7.36 -5.26 13.56
C VAL A 82 -8.29 -4.96 14.73
N ALA A 83 -9.60 -5.14 14.55
CA ALA A 83 -10.56 -4.99 15.64
C ALA A 83 -10.59 -6.22 16.56
N GLY A 84 -10.80 -5.99 17.85
CA GLY A 84 -10.99 -7.04 18.85
C GLY A 84 -11.66 -6.48 20.11
N PRO A 85 -11.88 -7.29 21.15
CA PRO A 85 -12.53 -6.83 22.38
C PRO A 85 -11.76 -5.66 23.03
N GLY A 86 -12.47 -4.57 23.33
CA GLY A 86 -11.94 -3.39 23.99
C GLY A 86 -12.35 -3.28 25.45
N ARG A 87 -11.99 -2.15 26.08
CA ARG A 87 -12.52 -1.73 27.36
C ARG A 87 -14.03 -1.49 27.28
N PHE A 88 -14.47 -0.85 26.20
CA PHE A 88 -15.88 -0.63 25.87
C PHE A 88 -16.11 -1.09 24.43
N GLY A 89 -16.87 -2.16 24.23
CA GLY A 89 -17.12 -2.66 22.87
C GLY A 89 -15.85 -3.24 22.22
N GLN A 90 -15.40 -2.63 21.12
CA GLN A 90 -14.22 -3.03 20.36
C GLN A 90 -13.07 -2.03 20.48
N ALA A 91 -11.85 -2.55 20.50
CA ALA A 91 -10.60 -1.80 20.41
C ALA A 91 -9.87 -2.07 19.10
N ARG A 92 -8.89 -1.24 18.77
CA ARG A 92 -7.96 -1.49 17.66
C ARG A 92 -6.61 -1.98 18.15
N LYS A 93 -6.22 -3.14 17.62
CA LYS A 93 -4.89 -3.72 17.81
C LYS A 93 -3.89 -3.10 16.86
N PHE A 94 -2.75 -2.70 17.42
CA PHE A 94 -1.54 -2.36 16.72
C PHE A 94 -0.50 -3.45 16.97
N ASP A 95 0.17 -3.92 15.91
CA ASP A 95 1.03 -5.11 15.96
C ASP A 95 2.53 -4.79 16.08
N GLY A 96 2.90 -3.51 16.26
CA GLY A 96 4.29 -3.08 16.36
C GLY A 96 5.03 -2.99 15.02
N ARG A 97 4.35 -3.13 13.87
CA ARG A 97 4.98 -2.99 12.54
C ARG A 97 4.80 -1.59 11.96
N GLU A 98 5.72 -1.17 11.07
CA GLU A 98 5.80 0.17 10.46
C GLU A 98 4.56 0.61 9.65
N ARG A 99 3.55 -0.26 9.49
CA ARG A 99 2.36 -0.03 8.64
C ARG A 99 1.05 -0.27 9.37
N THR A 100 1.13 -0.33 10.69
CA THR A 100 -0.01 -0.47 11.58
C THR A 100 -0.24 0.86 12.26
N GLN A 101 -1.19 1.63 11.72
CA GLN A 101 -1.42 3.01 12.11
C GLN A 101 -2.86 3.43 11.83
N ILE A 102 -3.28 4.53 12.48
CA ILE A 102 -4.53 5.23 12.17
C ILE A 102 -4.23 6.72 12.08
N GLU A 103 -4.72 7.39 11.03
CA GLU A 103 -4.64 8.84 10.89
C GLU A 103 -6.04 9.45 10.78
N THR A 104 -6.25 10.51 11.55
CA THR A 104 -7.55 11.15 11.70
C THR A 104 -7.61 12.43 10.86
N PRO A 105 -8.80 12.89 10.46
CA PRO A 105 -9.00 14.17 9.79
C PRO A 105 -8.93 15.37 10.75
N LEU A 106 -8.80 15.14 12.07
CA LEU A 106 -8.66 16.18 13.07
C LEU A 106 -7.22 16.67 13.11
N ARG A 107 -7.04 18.00 13.07
CA ARG A 107 -5.71 18.62 13.15
C ARG A 107 -5.38 19.00 14.58
N TRP A 108 -4.09 18.98 14.92
CA TRP A 108 -3.62 19.44 16.22
C TRP A 108 -3.96 20.91 16.46
N ASP A 109 -3.76 21.77 15.46
CA ASP A 109 -4.05 23.20 15.56
C ASP A 109 -5.53 23.59 15.70
N SER A 110 -6.47 22.64 15.65
CA SER A 110 -7.88 22.91 15.97
C SER A 110 -8.26 22.82 17.45
N LEU A 111 -7.39 22.31 18.34
CA LEU A 111 -7.74 22.12 19.76
C LEU A 111 -7.67 23.39 20.62
N GLY A 112 -7.03 24.46 20.13
CA GLY A 112 -6.83 25.69 20.91
C GLY A 112 -5.81 25.53 22.06
N PRO A 113 -5.64 26.58 22.90
CA PRO A 113 -4.54 26.67 23.88
C PRO A 113 -4.81 25.97 25.23
N SER A 114 -6.06 25.58 25.50
CA SER A 114 -6.41 24.73 26.64
C SER A 114 -7.23 23.54 26.14
N PHE A 115 -6.74 22.32 26.33
CA PHE A 115 -7.35 21.10 25.79
C PHE A 115 -7.08 19.87 26.67
N THR A 116 -7.81 18.78 26.39
CA THR A 116 -7.58 17.49 27.03
C THR A 116 -7.59 16.38 26.00
N LEU A 117 -6.64 15.46 26.07
CA LEU A 117 -6.70 14.17 25.37
C LEU A 117 -6.92 13.05 26.38
N SER A 118 -7.78 12.09 26.05
CA SER A 118 -8.12 10.99 26.94
C SER A 118 -8.45 9.72 26.15
N PHE A 119 -7.91 8.58 26.53
CA PHE A 119 -8.10 7.30 25.84
C PHE A 119 -7.77 6.11 26.74
N TRP A 120 -8.19 4.92 26.33
CA TRP A 120 -7.80 3.66 26.93
C TRP A 120 -6.71 2.98 26.10
N ALA A 121 -5.67 2.48 26.78
CA ALA A 121 -4.57 1.79 26.13
C ALA A 121 -4.22 0.50 26.87
N ASN A 122 -4.01 -0.58 26.12
CA ASN A 122 -3.32 -1.77 26.60
C ASN A 122 -1.98 -1.85 25.87
N VAL A 123 -0.90 -1.44 26.55
CA VAL A 123 0.44 -1.39 25.98
C VAL A 123 1.14 -2.73 26.18
N SER A 124 1.65 -3.32 25.11
CA SER A 124 2.41 -4.59 25.22
C SER A 124 3.80 -4.35 25.81
N PRO A 125 4.33 -5.28 26.63
CA PRO A 125 5.69 -5.20 27.14
C PRO A 125 6.73 -5.45 26.04
N GLY A 126 7.99 -5.14 26.34
CA GLY A 126 9.16 -5.51 25.52
C GLY A 126 9.67 -4.47 24.53
N GLN A 127 9.08 -3.27 24.48
CA GLN A 127 9.56 -2.14 23.67
C GLN A 127 9.49 -0.85 24.48
N ALA A 128 10.66 -0.30 24.82
CA ALA A 128 10.79 0.86 25.71
C ALA A 128 10.40 2.19 25.06
N ASP A 129 10.44 2.26 23.72
CA ASP A 129 10.13 3.47 22.94
C ASP A 129 9.03 3.20 21.91
N GLN A 130 7.85 3.82 22.03
CA GLN A 130 6.71 3.56 21.14
C GLN A 130 5.86 4.81 20.90
N CYS A 131 5.52 5.12 19.64
CA CYS A 131 4.53 6.16 19.32
C CYS A 131 3.11 5.67 19.59
N ILE A 132 2.34 6.30 20.50
CA ILE A 132 0.97 5.86 20.83
C ILE A 132 -0.09 6.74 20.16
N TRP A 133 -0.22 7.99 20.59
CA TRP A 133 -1.05 9.03 19.97
C TRP A 133 -0.17 10.26 19.82
N TYR A 134 0.65 10.27 18.76
CA TYR A 134 1.83 11.12 18.67
C TYR A 134 2.08 11.63 17.27
N ARG A 135 2.67 12.82 17.17
CA ARG A 135 3.08 13.42 15.92
C ARG A 135 4.42 14.14 16.09
N SER A 136 5.32 13.93 15.12
CA SER A 136 6.53 14.77 14.96
C SER A 136 6.48 15.46 13.61
N VAL A 137 6.50 16.78 13.55
CA VAL A 137 6.46 17.53 12.28
C VAL A 137 7.45 18.68 12.34
N ARG A 138 8.34 18.77 11.35
CA ARG A 138 9.39 19.80 11.25
C ARG A 138 10.25 19.92 12.53
N GLY A 139 10.51 18.81 13.21
CA GLY A 139 11.31 18.78 14.44
C GLY A 139 10.52 19.07 15.73
N VAL A 140 9.24 19.45 15.63
CA VAL A 140 8.34 19.67 16.76
C VAL A 140 7.63 18.37 17.11
N GLN A 141 7.59 18.00 18.38
CA GLN A 141 6.93 16.79 18.90
C GLN A 141 5.64 17.16 19.64
N VAL A 142 4.60 16.34 19.52
CA VAL A 142 3.35 16.50 20.26
C VAL A 142 2.65 15.16 20.51
N GLY A 143 2.10 14.97 21.70
CA GLY A 143 1.24 13.83 22.03
C GLY A 143 1.90 12.72 22.86
N PHE A 144 1.21 11.60 23.02
CA PHE A 144 1.56 10.46 23.88
C PHE A 144 2.50 9.46 23.22
N HIS A 145 3.56 9.10 23.95
CA HIS A 145 4.46 8.02 23.58
C HIS A 145 5.14 7.40 24.80
N LEU A 146 5.77 6.25 24.59
CA LEU A 146 6.76 5.71 25.52
C LEU A 146 8.15 6.20 25.14
N GLU A 147 8.91 6.61 26.16
CA GLU A 147 10.32 6.93 26.06
C GLU A 147 11.11 6.27 27.18
N ASN A 148 12.04 5.38 26.85
CA ASN A 148 12.82 4.61 27.84
C ASN A 148 11.94 3.98 28.95
N GLY A 149 10.77 3.43 28.57
CA GLY A 149 9.80 2.84 29.50
C GLY A 149 8.97 3.84 30.30
N ARG A 150 9.07 5.14 30.02
CA ARG A 150 8.28 6.20 30.67
C ARG A 150 7.13 6.63 29.78
N MET A 151 5.92 6.71 30.34
CA MET A 151 4.77 7.32 29.66
C MET A 151 4.98 8.83 29.61
N THR A 152 5.02 9.38 28.41
CA THR A 152 5.40 10.77 28.16
C THR A 152 4.38 11.47 27.28
N PHE A 153 4.13 12.74 27.57
CA PHE A 153 3.38 13.65 26.72
C PHE A 153 4.25 14.86 26.37
N ASP A 154 4.47 15.09 25.07
CA ASP A 154 5.20 16.25 24.56
C ASP A 154 4.24 17.35 24.10
N LEU A 155 4.63 18.60 24.35
CA LEU A 155 4.01 19.81 23.82
C LEU A 155 5.02 20.54 22.90
N PRO A 156 4.56 21.17 21.80
CA PRO A 156 5.42 21.97 20.93
C PRO A 156 6.21 23.06 21.67
N SER A 157 7.51 23.14 21.41
CA SER A 157 8.32 24.30 21.76
C SER A 157 9.49 24.49 20.77
N THR A 158 9.82 25.76 20.54
CA THR A 158 10.95 26.24 19.73
C THR A 158 12.18 26.57 20.58
N SER A 159 12.00 26.69 21.89
CA SER A 159 13.06 27.05 22.87
C SER A 159 13.66 25.85 23.60
N GLY A 160 13.18 24.65 23.31
CA GLY A 160 13.65 23.40 23.90
C GLY A 160 12.58 22.32 23.86
N ARG A 161 12.76 21.24 24.61
CA ARG A 161 11.74 20.19 24.75
C ARG A 161 10.83 20.50 25.93
N GLN A 162 9.52 20.46 25.73
CA GLN A 162 8.53 20.64 26.79
C GLN A 162 7.72 19.34 26.92
N ALA A 163 8.01 18.56 27.95
CA ALA A 163 7.40 17.25 28.16
C ALA A 163 7.15 16.96 29.64
N VAL A 164 6.16 16.12 29.90
CA VAL A 164 5.84 15.58 31.24
C VAL A 164 5.86 14.06 31.14
N SER A 165 6.42 13.37 32.14
CA SER A 165 6.56 11.90 32.10
C SER A 165 6.55 11.23 33.47
N TYR A 166 6.19 9.95 33.51
CA TYR A 166 6.29 9.10 34.70
C TYR A 166 6.69 7.65 34.31
N PRO A 167 7.32 6.86 35.22
CA PRO A 167 7.59 5.44 34.97
C PRO A 167 6.30 4.66 34.70
N PHE A 168 6.24 3.96 33.58
CA PHE A 168 5.06 3.19 33.20
C PHE A 168 5.28 1.70 33.49
N GLU A 169 4.40 1.10 34.29
CA GLU A 169 4.57 -0.26 34.80
C GLU A 169 3.41 -1.21 34.42
N ARG A 170 2.26 -0.66 34.02
CA ARG A 170 1.02 -1.42 33.76
C ARG A 170 0.92 -1.92 32.32
N PHE A 171 1.85 -2.77 31.92
CA PHE A 171 1.81 -3.43 30.61
C PHE A 171 0.80 -4.58 30.59
N GLY A 172 0.19 -4.84 29.42
CA GLY A 172 -0.69 -6.01 29.20
C GLY A 172 -2.13 -5.86 29.70
N GLU A 173 -2.49 -4.75 30.35
CA GLU A 173 -3.86 -4.44 30.78
C GLU A 173 -4.35 -3.09 30.23
N PHE A 174 -5.66 -2.90 30.14
CA PHE A 174 -6.23 -1.60 29.73
C PHE A 174 -6.13 -0.58 30.87
N VAL A 175 -5.40 0.51 30.61
CA VAL A 175 -5.29 1.68 31.49
C VAL A 175 -5.90 2.91 30.83
N HIS A 176 -6.51 3.78 31.64
CA HIS A 176 -7.01 5.07 31.18
C HIS A 176 -5.90 6.12 31.26
N LEU A 177 -5.50 6.67 30.12
CA LEU A 177 -4.48 7.70 30.01
C LEU A 177 -5.13 9.03 29.64
N ALA A 178 -4.72 10.11 30.30
CA ALA A 178 -5.15 11.46 29.94
C ALA A 178 -4.07 12.51 30.15
N ALA A 179 -4.11 13.56 29.34
CA ALA A 179 -3.25 14.72 29.43
C ALA A 179 -4.12 15.98 29.35
N THR A 180 -3.97 16.87 30.32
CA THR A 180 -4.60 18.19 30.30
C THR A 180 -3.53 19.24 30.05
N VAL A 181 -3.83 20.18 29.16
CA VAL A 181 -2.99 21.34 28.85
C VAL A 181 -3.83 22.57 29.13
N ASP A 182 -3.35 23.46 29.99
CA ASP A 182 -4.02 24.72 30.29
C ASP A 182 -3.03 25.88 30.20
N SER A 183 -3.02 26.58 29.05
CA SER A 183 -2.14 27.72 28.84
C SER A 183 -2.44 28.88 29.79
N ARG A 184 -3.68 29.01 30.29
CA ARG A 184 -4.07 30.10 31.19
C ARG A 184 -3.41 29.95 32.55
N GLN A 185 -3.22 28.71 32.98
CA GLN A 185 -2.55 28.35 34.23
C GLN A 185 -1.08 27.97 34.01
N GLY A 186 -0.60 27.99 32.76
CA GLY A 186 0.77 27.65 32.40
C GLY A 186 1.17 26.24 32.81
N ARG A 187 0.25 25.26 32.77
CA ARG A 187 0.53 23.87 33.19
C ARG A 187 0.06 22.79 32.23
N MET A 188 0.77 21.66 32.25
CA MET A 188 0.30 20.38 31.70
C MET A 188 0.39 19.27 32.74
N VAL A 189 -0.60 18.37 32.76
CA VAL A 189 -0.72 17.30 33.76
C VAL A 189 -1.00 15.97 33.08
N LEU A 190 -0.29 14.90 33.50
CA LEU A 190 -0.56 13.53 33.09
C LEU A 190 -1.33 12.75 34.14
N TYR A 191 -2.24 11.92 33.66
CA TYR A 191 -3.08 11.06 34.47
C TYR A 191 -3.00 9.60 34.03
N GLU A 192 -3.06 8.70 35.01
CA GLU A 192 -3.28 7.27 34.82
C GLU A 192 -4.44 6.84 35.71
N ASN A 193 -5.43 6.15 35.14
CA ASN A 193 -6.59 5.63 35.86
C ASN A 193 -7.29 6.67 36.75
N GLY A 194 -7.37 7.91 36.26
CA GLY A 194 -8.08 9.00 36.94
C GLY A 194 -7.26 9.76 37.98
N ARG A 195 -6.00 9.38 38.22
CA ARG A 195 -5.10 10.00 39.22
C ARG A 195 -3.97 10.75 38.53
N ARG A 196 -3.57 11.91 39.07
CA ARG A 196 -2.39 12.65 38.61
C ARG A 196 -1.13 11.81 38.84
N ARG A 197 -0.27 11.72 37.83
CA ARG A 197 1.02 11.02 37.89
C ARG A 197 2.21 11.96 37.78
N ALA A 198 2.09 13.03 37.00
CA ALA A 198 3.13 14.02 36.80
C ALA A 198 2.52 15.35 36.32
N GLU A 199 3.21 16.46 36.58
CA GLU A 199 2.84 17.82 36.17
C GLU A 199 4.11 18.56 35.77
N SER A 200 4.00 19.49 34.81
CA SER A 200 5.09 20.36 34.40
C SER A 200 4.54 21.74 34.02
N PRO A 201 5.28 22.83 34.28
CA PRO A 201 4.96 24.12 33.69
C PRO A 201 5.09 24.06 32.17
N ILE A 202 4.33 24.92 31.48
CA ILE A 202 4.37 25.05 30.02
C ILE A 202 4.41 26.51 29.59
N ARG A 203 4.92 26.71 28.38
CA ARG A 203 4.81 27.94 27.61
C ARG A 203 4.07 27.60 26.33
N TRP A 204 2.94 28.26 26.10
CA TRP A 204 2.16 28.03 24.89
C TRP A 204 2.85 28.63 23.66
N GLU A 205 3.11 27.80 22.66
CA GLU A 205 3.73 28.21 21.39
C GLU A 205 2.89 27.78 20.17
N GLY A 206 1.64 27.34 20.39
CA GLY A 206 0.75 26.83 19.35
C GLY A 206 0.90 25.32 19.11
N LEU A 207 0.02 24.79 18.26
CA LEU A 207 0.01 23.38 17.85
C LEU A 207 0.34 23.26 16.36
N PRO A 208 0.92 22.13 15.92
CA PRO A 208 1.30 21.97 14.52
C PRO A 208 0.09 21.88 13.59
N ASN A 209 0.21 22.43 12.38
CA ASN A 209 -0.71 22.17 11.27
C ASN A 209 -0.47 20.74 10.73
N ALA A 210 -0.97 19.76 11.48
CA ALA A 210 -0.84 18.35 11.16
C ALA A 210 -2.03 17.56 11.72
N ASN A 211 -2.44 16.52 11.00
CA ASN A 211 -3.43 15.57 11.48
C ASN A 211 -2.93 14.82 12.73
N MET A 212 -3.85 14.43 13.59
CA MET A 212 -3.60 13.49 14.67
C MET A 212 -3.44 12.08 14.12
N ALA A 213 -2.56 11.30 14.76
CA ALA A 213 -2.30 9.92 14.36
C ALA A 213 -2.04 9.03 15.59
N PHE A 214 -2.41 7.76 15.43
CA PHE A 214 -2.17 6.68 16.36
C PHE A 214 -1.18 5.68 15.76
N GLY A 215 -0.25 5.18 16.56
CA GLY A 215 0.88 4.38 16.08
C GLY A 215 2.00 5.22 15.46
N LYS A 216 2.93 4.56 14.75
CA LYS A 216 4.04 5.24 14.08
C LYS A 216 3.60 5.73 12.72
N HIS A 217 3.45 7.05 12.61
CA HIS A 217 2.99 7.70 11.40
C HIS A 217 4.10 8.16 10.43
N ILE A 218 5.34 8.32 10.89
CA ILE A 218 6.47 8.77 10.05
C ILE A 218 7.56 7.70 10.04
N TRP A 219 7.90 7.21 8.85
CA TRP A 219 8.89 6.15 8.66
C TRP A 219 10.34 6.52 9.03
N TYR A 220 10.64 7.81 9.24
CA TYR A 220 11.94 8.33 9.71
C TYR A 220 11.87 8.97 11.11
N ALA A 221 10.73 8.88 11.82
CA ALA A 221 10.63 9.42 13.17
C ALA A 221 11.14 8.43 14.25
N ASN A 222 11.61 9.05 15.33
CA ASN A 222 12.42 8.62 16.48
C ASN A 222 11.94 7.42 17.32
N ARG A 223 10.89 6.67 16.95
CA ARG A 223 10.33 5.64 17.86
C ARG A 223 9.78 4.43 17.14
N HIS A 224 9.63 3.30 17.84
CA HIS A 224 9.04 2.09 17.30
C HIS A 224 7.51 2.25 17.11
N PRO A 225 6.90 1.50 16.18
CA PRO A 225 5.46 1.45 16.05
C PRO A 225 4.78 0.93 17.31
N PHE A 226 3.59 1.45 17.62
CA PHE A 226 2.80 0.98 18.76
C PHE A 226 2.51 -0.51 18.66
N ARG A 227 2.69 -1.22 19.78
CA ARG A 227 2.26 -2.60 19.97
C ARG A 227 1.31 -2.65 21.16
N GLY A 228 0.03 -2.87 20.88
CA GLY A 228 -0.99 -2.83 21.93
C GLY A 228 -2.39 -2.66 21.38
N TRP A 229 -3.30 -2.23 22.25
CA TRP A 229 -4.70 -1.95 21.91
C TRP A 229 -5.05 -0.53 22.31
N LEU A 230 -5.80 0.18 21.46
CA LEU A 230 -6.39 1.47 21.77
C LEU A 230 -7.90 1.39 21.72
N ASP A 231 -8.55 2.11 22.64
CA ASP A 231 -9.99 2.19 22.78
C ASP A 231 -10.41 3.59 23.26
N GLU A 232 -11.62 4.02 22.87
CA GLU A 232 -12.30 5.26 23.31
C GLU A 232 -11.41 6.50 23.39
N ALA A 233 -10.79 6.87 22.26
CA ALA A 233 -9.94 8.05 22.17
C ALA A 233 -10.77 9.32 21.96
N SER A 234 -10.48 10.35 22.77
CA SER A 234 -11.26 11.57 22.84
C SER A 234 -10.39 12.81 22.96
N ALA A 235 -10.79 13.89 22.30
CA ALA A 235 -10.17 15.20 22.44
C ALA A 235 -11.21 16.27 22.82
N TRP A 236 -10.87 17.08 23.82
CA TRP A 236 -11.73 18.10 24.39
C TRP A 236 -11.10 19.47 24.14
N GLY A 237 -11.89 20.44 23.70
CA GLY A 237 -11.46 21.83 23.46
C GLY A 237 -11.32 22.66 24.75
N ARG A 238 -11.06 21.99 25.87
CA ARG A 238 -10.86 22.56 27.20
C ARG A 238 -10.00 21.65 28.08
N ALA A 239 -9.35 22.22 29.09
CA ALA A 239 -8.71 21.45 30.16
C ALA A 239 -9.79 20.87 31.10
N LEU A 240 -9.84 19.55 31.23
CA LEU A 240 -10.73 18.87 32.17
C LEU A 240 -10.15 18.94 33.59
N THR A 241 -11.04 19.00 34.58
CA THR A 241 -10.65 18.94 36.00
C THR A 241 -10.30 17.52 36.45
N ASP A 242 -9.55 17.38 37.55
CA ASP A 242 -9.24 16.06 38.13
C ASP A 242 -10.48 15.20 38.38
N ARG A 243 -11.57 15.84 38.81
CA ARG A 243 -12.84 15.17 39.08
C ARG A 243 -13.48 14.66 37.79
N GLU A 244 -13.37 15.40 36.69
CA GLU A 244 -13.84 14.95 35.38
C GLU A 244 -12.99 13.80 34.86
N ILE A 245 -11.65 13.90 34.92
CA ILE A 245 -10.74 12.83 34.52
C ILE A 245 -10.98 11.55 35.33
N SER A 246 -11.17 11.67 36.65
CA SER A 246 -11.52 10.54 37.51
C SER A 246 -12.87 9.90 37.14
N ARG A 247 -13.88 10.69 36.74
CA ARG A 247 -15.14 10.14 36.22
C ARG A 247 -14.96 9.39 34.92
N LEU A 248 -14.11 9.89 34.01
CA LEU A 248 -13.81 9.20 32.75
C LEU A 248 -13.14 7.83 33.00
N ALA A 249 -12.13 7.80 33.86
CA ALA A 249 -11.43 6.56 34.20
C ALA A 249 -12.31 5.52 34.91
N ASN A 250 -13.24 5.97 35.75
CA ASN A 250 -14.15 5.10 36.49
C ASN A 250 -15.48 4.81 35.77
N ALA A 251 -15.63 5.27 34.52
CA ALA A 251 -16.82 5.03 33.74
C ALA A 251 -17.05 3.52 33.53
N ARG A 252 -18.32 3.10 33.63
CA ARG A 252 -18.75 1.71 33.35
C ARG A 252 -19.34 1.56 31.94
N ARG A 253 -19.43 2.65 31.18
CA ARG A 253 -20.02 2.74 29.83
C ARG A 253 -19.21 3.74 28.99
N SER A 254 -19.32 3.64 27.67
CA SER A 254 -18.61 4.50 26.73
C SER A 254 -18.93 5.99 26.89
N LEU A 255 -18.07 6.84 26.34
CA LEU A 255 -18.24 8.29 26.27
C LEU A 255 -19.52 8.68 25.52
N ALA A 256 -19.85 7.96 24.45
CA ALA A 256 -21.11 8.15 23.74
C ALA A 256 -22.34 8.01 24.67
N TRP A 257 -22.26 7.17 25.70
CA TRP A 257 -23.29 7.06 26.73
C TRP A 257 -23.19 8.18 27.78
N THR A 258 -22.01 8.33 28.37
CA THR A 258 -21.83 9.13 29.59
C THR A 258 -21.86 10.62 29.31
N ALA A 259 -21.14 11.10 28.29
CA ALA A 259 -21.11 12.49 27.88
C ALA A 259 -22.26 12.84 26.92
N GLY A 260 -22.67 11.89 26.07
CA GLY A 260 -23.73 12.09 25.08
C GLY A 260 -25.15 12.08 25.64
N GLY A 261 -25.33 11.78 26.92
CA GLY A 261 -26.61 11.75 27.59
C GLY A 261 -27.43 10.49 27.30
N THR A 262 -27.95 9.89 28.36
CA THR A 262 -28.72 8.64 28.32
C THR A 262 -29.86 8.67 27.31
N VAL A 263 -30.61 9.78 27.22
CA VAL A 263 -31.78 9.91 26.33
C VAL A 263 -31.39 9.89 24.85
N CYS A 264 -30.43 10.72 24.44
CA CYS A 264 -30.00 10.80 23.04
C CYS A 264 -29.34 9.49 22.59
N TYR A 265 -28.51 8.89 23.46
CA TYR A 265 -27.92 7.59 23.20
C TYR A 265 -29.00 6.50 23.03
N PHE A 266 -29.97 6.41 23.93
CA PHE A 266 -31.06 5.45 23.81
C PHE A 266 -31.90 5.65 22.55
N ARG A 267 -32.22 6.90 22.19
CA ARG A 267 -32.96 7.21 20.95
C ARG A 267 -32.19 6.73 19.72
N TRP A 268 -30.87 6.92 19.69
CA TRP A 268 -30.02 6.42 18.61
C TRP A 268 -30.01 4.89 18.55
N ARG A 269 -29.80 4.20 19.67
CA ARG A 269 -29.82 2.73 19.74
C ARG A 269 -31.20 2.14 19.38
N LEU A 270 -32.27 2.77 19.83
CA LEU A 270 -33.64 2.38 19.49
C LEU A 270 -33.92 2.56 17.99
N ALA A 271 -33.47 3.66 17.40
CA ALA A 271 -33.59 3.87 15.96
C ALA A 271 -32.82 2.80 15.15
N GLN A 272 -31.62 2.41 15.61
CA GLN A 272 -30.85 1.32 15.00
C GLN A 272 -31.59 -0.02 15.11
N ALA A 273 -32.07 -0.36 16.31
CA ALA A 273 -32.82 -1.59 16.55
C ALA A 273 -34.11 -1.63 15.73
N ALA A 274 -34.83 -0.51 15.62
CA ALA A 274 -36.03 -0.40 14.80
C ALA A 274 -35.73 -0.57 13.30
N ALA A 275 -34.64 0.02 12.79
CA ALA A 275 -34.23 -0.16 11.40
C ALA A 275 -33.88 -1.63 11.09
N GLN A 276 -33.19 -2.30 12.01
CA GLN A 276 -32.89 -3.74 11.90
C GLN A 276 -34.15 -4.60 11.98
N ALA A 277 -35.07 -4.27 12.90
CA ALA A 277 -36.34 -4.99 13.05
C ALA A 277 -37.21 -4.88 11.79
N VAL A 278 -37.31 -3.69 11.19
CA VAL A 278 -38.02 -3.49 9.91
C VAL A 278 -37.43 -4.37 8.81
N ARG A 279 -36.10 -4.47 8.71
CA ARG A 279 -35.47 -5.37 7.73
C ARG A 279 -35.78 -6.84 8.00
N ALA A 280 -35.72 -7.26 9.27
CA ALA A 280 -35.97 -8.64 9.67
C ALA A 280 -37.42 -9.10 9.41
N THR A 281 -38.41 -8.21 9.56
CA THR A 281 -39.83 -8.57 9.35
C THR A 281 -40.22 -8.70 7.87
N ILE A 282 -39.49 -8.07 6.94
CA ILE A 282 -39.79 -8.14 5.50
C ILE A 282 -39.44 -9.52 4.92
N GLY A 283 -38.34 -10.13 5.35
CA GLY A 283 -37.84 -11.40 4.79
C GLY A 283 -38.78 -12.60 5.00
N TRP A 284 -39.70 -12.54 5.97
CA TRP A 284 -40.68 -13.61 6.22
C TRP A 284 -41.53 -13.95 4.98
N ALA A 285 -41.86 -12.96 4.16
CA ALA A 285 -42.73 -13.16 3.00
C ALA A 285 -42.03 -13.78 1.79
N ASP A 286 -40.69 -13.86 1.79
CA ASP A 286 -39.93 -14.35 0.65
C ASP A 286 -40.18 -15.85 0.39
N GLY A 287 -40.38 -16.64 1.45
CA GLY A 287 -40.73 -18.06 1.34
C GLY A 287 -42.07 -18.29 0.63
N ALA A 288 -43.10 -17.50 0.96
CA ALA A 288 -44.39 -17.56 0.27
C ALA A 288 -44.28 -17.01 -1.16
N ALA A 289 -43.49 -15.95 -1.36
CA ALA A 289 -43.27 -15.35 -2.67
C ALA A 289 -42.54 -16.28 -3.64
N ALA A 290 -41.68 -17.19 -3.14
CA ALA A 290 -41.02 -18.22 -3.95
C ALA A 290 -42.01 -19.22 -4.59
N LEU A 291 -43.18 -19.44 -3.98
CA LEU A 291 -44.24 -20.32 -4.49
C LEU A 291 -45.10 -19.67 -5.59
N SER A 292 -45.04 -18.35 -5.72
CA SER A 292 -45.73 -17.61 -6.77
C SER A 292 -45.22 -18.00 -8.17
N ARG A 293 -45.97 -17.66 -9.23
CA ARG A 293 -45.54 -17.89 -10.62
C ARG A 293 -44.20 -17.19 -10.92
N SER A 294 -44.01 -15.97 -10.40
CA SER A 294 -42.76 -15.23 -10.57
C SER A 294 -41.61 -15.88 -9.80
N GLY A 295 -41.84 -16.30 -8.55
CA GLY A 295 -40.84 -17.01 -7.75
C GLY A 295 -40.41 -18.35 -8.35
N ARG A 296 -41.36 -19.12 -8.89
CA ARG A 296 -41.06 -20.36 -9.64
C ARG A 296 -40.25 -20.09 -10.91
N SER A 297 -40.46 -18.95 -11.58
CA SER A 297 -39.62 -18.57 -12.72
C SER A 297 -38.20 -18.23 -12.29
N GLU A 298 -38.05 -17.39 -11.26
CA GLU A 298 -36.74 -17.00 -10.71
C GLU A 298 -35.93 -18.23 -10.25
N LEU A 299 -36.57 -19.20 -9.61
CA LEU A 299 -35.93 -20.47 -9.22
C LEU A 299 -35.46 -21.30 -10.43
N ARG A 300 -36.19 -21.27 -11.56
CA ARG A 300 -35.74 -21.93 -12.79
C ARG A 300 -34.54 -21.22 -13.39
N ASP A 301 -34.51 -19.90 -13.35
CA ASP A 301 -33.38 -19.10 -13.84
C ASP A 301 -32.12 -19.38 -13.01
N ILE A 302 -32.24 -19.43 -11.69
CA ILE A 302 -31.16 -19.81 -10.77
C ILE A 302 -30.61 -21.21 -11.06
N ARG A 303 -31.48 -22.18 -11.37
CA ARG A 303 -31.06 -23.57 -11.70
C ARG A 303 -30.25 -23.67 -12.98
N ARG A 304 -30.37 -22.70 -13.90
CA ARG A 304 -29.58 -22.65 -15.14
C ARG A 304 -28.18 -22.10 -14.93
N LEU A 305 -27.92 -21.44 -13.80
CA LEU A 305 -26.59 -20.92 -13.49
C LEU A 305 -25.60 -22.08 -13.28
N PRO A 306 -24.35 -21.91 -13.77
CA PRO A 306 -23.28 -22.86 -13.49
C PRO A 306 -23.03 -22.95 -11.98
N GLU A 307 -22.66 -24.14 -11.50
CA GLU A 307 -22.45 -24.39 -10.07
C GLU A 307 -20.98 -24.67 -9.76
N VAL A 308 -20.39 -23.82 -8.93
CA VAL A 308 -19.03 -23.96 -8.40
C VAL A 308 -19.13 -24.51 -6.98
N ARG A 309 -18.76 -25.78 -6.76
CA ARG A 309 -18.79 -26.40 -5.43
C ARG A 309 -17.39 -26.43 -4.83
N LEU A 310 -17.20 -25.68 -3.74
CA LEU A 310 -15.97 -25.68 -2.96
C LEU A 310 -15.98 -26.83 -1.94
N VAL A 311 -14.93 -27.64 -1.97
CA VAL A 311 -14.76 -28.81 -1.12
C VAL A 311 -13.46 -28.67 -0.34
N PHE A 312 -13.53 -28.54 0.98
CA PHE A 312 -12.37 -28.46 1.85
C PHE A 312 -12.67 -29.09 3.21
N SER A 313 -11.64 -29.31 4.04
CA SER A 313 -11.83 -29.92 5.36
C SER A 313 -12.65 -29.05 6.31
N GLY A 314 -13.28 -29.67 7.32
CA GLY A 314 -14.00 -28.93 8.36
C GLY A 314 -13.12 -27.92 9.13
N LYS A 315 -11.81 -28.20 9.24
CA LYS A 315 -10.83 -27.26 9.82
C LYS A 315 -10.71 -26.00 8.96
N VAL A 316 -10.48 -26.15 7.65
CA VAL A 316 -10.38 -25.02 6.70
C VAL A 316 -11.66 -24.18 6.71
N ARG A 317 -12.83 -24.84 6.75
CA ARG A 317 -14.12 -24.15 6.88
C ARG A 317 -14.19 -23.25 8.11
N ARG A 318 -13.87 -23.79 9.30
CA ARG A 318 -13.90 -23.03 10.56
C ARG A 318 -12.92 -21.86 10.53
N GLU A 319 -11.74 -22.05 9.95
CA GLU A 319 -10.75 -20.99 9.81
C GLU A 319 -11.21 -19.86 8.89
N LEU A 320 -11.80 -20.18 7.72
CA LEU A 320 -12.35 -19.19 6.79
C LEU A 320 -13.50 -18.41 7.42
N VAL A 321 -14.43 -19.08 8.10
CA VAL A 321 -15.54 -18.42 8.83
C VAL A 321 -15.00 -17.47 9.90
N ALA A 322 -14.04 -17.91 10.71
CA ALA A 322 -13.44 -17.08 11.74
C ALA A 322 -12.65 -15.90 11.15
N ALA A 323 -11.96 -16.11 10.02
CA ALA A 323 -11.25 -15.05 9.32
C ALA A 323 -12.19 -14.03 8.67
N HIS A 324 -13.32 -14.47 8.11
CA HIS A 324 -14.35 -13.61 7.55
C HIS A 324 -14.96 -12.73 8.64
N PHE A 325 -15.33 -13.31 9.79
CA PHE A 325 -15.84 -12.57 10.93
C PHE A 325 -14.85 -11.50 11.44
N ARG A 326 -13.57 -11.86 11.59
CA ARG A 326 -12.53 -10.90 11.99
C ARG A 326 -12.33 -9.79 10.97
N SER A 327 -12.40 -10.12 9.68
CA SER A 327 -12.22 -9.15 8.59
C SER A 327 -13.39 -8.17 8.51
N ARG A 328 -14.64 -8.67 8.64
CA ARG A 328 -15.84 -7.83 8.78
C ARG A 328 -15.75 -6.88 9.96
N LYS A 329 -15.37 -7.38 11.14
CA LYS A 329 -15.19 -6.53 12.32
C LYS A 329 -14.09 -5.48 12.15
N SER A 330 -13.05 -5.81 11.39
CA SER A 330 -11.91 -4.93 11.18
C SER A 330 -12.11 -3.93 10.04
N GLY A 331 -13.13 -4.10 9.20
CA GLY A 331 -13.35 -3.30 7.99
C GLY A 331 -12.33 -3.56 6.87
N ARG A 332 -11.45 -4.56 7.02
CA ARG A 332 -10.38 -4.92 6.08
C ARG A 332 -10.12 -6.41 6.07
N ARG A 333 -9.60 -6.94 4.96
CA ARG A 333 -9.15 -8.34 4.88
C ARG A 333 -7.98 -8.51 5.84
N THR A 334 -8.15 -9.38 6.83
CA THR A 334 -7.06 -9.71 7.76
C THR A 334 -6.06 -10.66 7.11
N GLN A 335 -4.84 -10.76 7.65
CA GLN A 335 -3.85 -11.75 7.19
C GLN A 335 -4.41 -13.19 7.20
N ALA A 336 -5.25 -13.52 8.19
CA ALA A 336 -5.90 -14.83 8.26
C ALA A 336 -6.92 -15.05 7.13
N GLY A 337 -7.54 -13.98 6.63
CA GLY A 337 -8.44 -14.01 5.48
C GLY A 337 -7.70 -14.17 4.16
N ALA A 338 -6.56 -13.50 4.00
CA ALA A 338 -5.73 -13.59 2.80
C ALA A 338 -4.97 -14.92 2.67
N ARG A 339 -4.74 -15.65 3.77
CA ARG A 339 -4.00 -16.93 3.76
C ARG A 339 -4.65 -17.96 2.83
N LEU A 340 -3.89 -18.45 1.86
CA LEU A 340 -4.27 -19.55 0.97
C LEU A 340 -4.40 -20.87 1.74
N ARG A 341 -5.41 -21.67 1.36
CA ARG A 341 -5.70 -22.99 1.97
C ARG A 341 -6.05 -23.99 0.89
N SER A 342 -5.60 -25.23 1.04
CA SER A 342 -5.96 -26.32 0.14
C SER A 342 -7.47 -26.58 0.14
N ALA A 343 -8.01 -26.73 -1.06
CA ALA A 343 -9.38 -27.05 -1.36
C ALA A 343 -9.46 -27.87 -2.66
N HIS A 344 -10.66 -28.30 -3.00
CA HIS A 344 -11.01 -28.80 -4.33
C HIS A 344 -12.21 -28.02 -4.83
N VAL A 345 -12.34 -27.93 -6.14
CA VAL A 345 -13.49 -27.34 -6.82
C VAL A 345 -14.15 -28.42 -7.66
N ALA A 346 -15.40 -28.74 -7.36
CA ALA A 346 -16.22 -29.59 -8.22
C ALA A 346 -17.05 -28.71 -9.16
N PHE A 347 -16.86 -28.91 -10.47
CA PHE A 347 -17.50 -28.14 -11.54
C PHE A 347 -17.76 -29.07 -12.72
N GLU A 348 -19.01 -29.06 -13.24
CA GLU A 348 -19.43 -29.87 -14.41
C GLU A 348 -19.01 -31.35 -14.35
N GLY A 349 -19.17 -31.97 -13.17
CA GLY A 349 -18.87 -33.39 -12.95
C GLY A 349 -17.39 -33.71 -12.69
N SER A 350 -16.49 -32.75 -12.89
CA SER A 350 -15.05 -32.89 -12.63
C SER A 350 -14.67 -32.27 -11.29
N VAL A 351 -13.54 -32.71 -10.72
CA VAL A 351 -13.00 -32.19 -9.46
C VAL A 351 -11.55 -31.75 -9.67
N TYR A 352 -11.25 -30.51 -9.32
CA TYR A 352 -9.95 -29.89 -9.52
C TYR A 352 -9.30 -29.55 -8.18
N PRO A 353 -8.01 -29.88 -7.96
CA PRO A 353 -7.26 -29.34 -6.82
C PRO A 353 -7.19 -27.82 -6.92
N ALA A 354 -7.33 -27.13 -5.79
CA ALA A 354 -7.37 -25.68 -5.74
C ALA A 354 -6.79 -25.11 -4.43
N LEU A 355 -6.46 -23.83 -4.45
CA LEU A 355 -6.24 -23.02 -3.27
C LEU A 355 -7.38 -22.02 -3.12
N VAL A 356 -7.79 -21.73 -1.88
CA VAL A 356 -8.85 -20.77 -1.57
C VAL A 356 -8.43 -19.80 -0.46
N CYS A 357 -8.80 -18.54 -0.62
CA CYS A 357 -8.77 -17.53 0.45
C CYS A 357 -10.00 -16.61 0.36
N LEU A 358 -10.10 -15.65 1.28
CA LEU A 358 -11.17 -14.66 1.26
C LEU A 358 -10.82 -13.53 0.28
N SER A 359 -11.81 -13.05 -0.46
CA SER A 359 -11.67 -11.82 -1.25
C SER A 359 -11.61 -10.56 -0.35
N GLY A 360 -11.18 -9.43 -0.91
CA GLY A 360 -11.06 -8.13 -0.21
C GLY A 360 -9.62 -7.63 -0.16
N ASP A 361 -9.40 -6.49 0.47
CA ASP A 361 -8.09 -5.82 0.50
C ASP A 361 -7.74 -5.29 1.91
N ASP A 362 -6.58 -4.63 2.03
CA ASP A 362 -6.04 -4.18 3.31
C ASP A 362 -6.73 -2.95 3.91
N LEU A 363 -7.56 -2.25 3.14
CA LEU A 363 -8.30 -1.03 3.54
C LEU A 363 -9.82 -1.23 3.58
N LYS A 364 -10.33 -2.21 2.83
CA LYS A 364 -11.76 -2.42 2.64
C LYS A 364 -12.09 -3.90 2.64
N TYR A 365 -13.17 -4.22 3.33
CA TYR A 365 -13.75 -5.55 3.37
C TYR A 365 -15.26 -5.46 3.38
N SER A 366 -15.89 -6.40 2.70
CA SER A 366 -17.34 -6.47 2.60
C SER A 366 -17.99 -6.63 3.98
N GLU A 367 -19.04 -5.85 4.26
CA GLU A 367 -19.86 -6.04 5.46
C GLU A 367 -20.86 -7.21 5.30
N SER A 368 -20.97 -7.81 4.11
CA SER A 368 -21.90 -8.92 3.85
C SER A 368 -21.66 -10.08 4.82
N PRO A 369 -22.73 -10.72 5.33
CA PRO A 369 -22.61 -11.96 6.08
C PRO A 369 -22.14 -13.15 5.23
N ARG A 370 -22.26 -13.05 3.90
CA ARG A 370 -21.68 -14.02 2.97
C ARG A 370 -20.26 -13.59 2.63
N ALA A 371 -19.33 -14.54 2.70
CA ALA A 371 -17.95 -14.30 2.33
C ALA A 371 -17.77 -14.35 0.82
N GLY A 372 -16.97 -13.43 0.26
CA GLY A 372 -16.39 -13.63 -1.06
C GLY A 372 -15.12 -14.47 -0.99
N TYR A 373 -14.81 -15.16 -2.08
CA TYR A 373 -13.69 -16.10 -2.17
C TYR A 373 -12.84 -15.80 -3.40
N GLU A 374 -11.53 -15.97 -3.25
CA GLU A 374 -10.62 -16.12 -4.37
C GLU A 374 -10.24 -17.60 -4.46
N VAL A 375 -10.36 -18.17 -5.65
CA VAL A 375 -10.16 -19.59 -5.94
C VAL A 375 -9.09 -19.72 -7.01
N ILE A 376 -8.02 -20.45 -6.73
CA ILE A 376 -6.88 -20.66 -7.63
C ILE A 376 -6.81 -22.14 -7.96
N LEU A 377 -7.21 -22.51 -9.17
CA LEU A 377 -7.12 -23.87 -9.66
C LEU A 377 -5.66 -24.26 -9.87
N GLN A 378 -5.30 -25.49 -9.52
CA GLN A 378 -3.95 -26.03 -9.73
C GLN A 378 -3.85 -26.73 -11.10
N ASP A 379 -2.65 -27.14 -11.48
CA ASP A 379 -2.37 -27.96 -12.67
C ASP A 379 -2.87 -27.34 -14.00
N GLY A 380 -2.92 -26.00 -14.06
CA GLY A 380 -3.37 -25.27 -15.24
C GLY A 380 -4.87 -25.38 -15.54
N ALA A 381 -5.65 -26.01 -14.65
CA ALA A 381 -7.09 -26.18 -14.84
C ALA A 381 -7.81 -24.83 -14.97
N ARG A 382 -8.87 -24.80 -15.77
CA ARG A 382 -9.72 -23.63 -16.00
C ARG A 382 -11.18 -24.01 -15.88
N ILE A 383 -11.97 -23.21 -15.17
CA ILE A 383 -13.43 -23.29 -15.17
C ILE A 383 -13.98 -21.89 -15.41
N LEU A 384 -15.13 -21.77 -16.07
CA LEU A 384 -15.71 -20.46 -16.43
C LEU A 384 -14.70 -19.54 -17.15
N GLY A 385 -13.80 -20.13 -17.94
CA GLY A 385 -12.76 -19.42 -18.68
C GLY A 385 -11.53 -18.98 -17.88
N ALA A 386 -11.44 -19.23 -16.57
CA ALA A 386 -10.35 -18.74 -15.72
C ALA A 386 -9.67 -19.84 -14.88
N ASN A 387 -8.37 -19.69 -14.63
CA ASN A 387 -7.61 -20.49 -13.66
C ASN A 387 -7.76 -19.91 -12.24
N ARG A 388 -7.81 -18.58 -12.12
CA ARG A 388 -8.06 -17.85 -10.88
C ARG A 388 -9.40 -17.13 -10.98
N LEU A 389 -10.32 -17.44 -10.07
CA LEU A 389 -11.67 -16.88 -10.02
C LEU A 389 -11.86 -16.03 -8.77
N LEU A 390 -12.49 -14.87 -8.95
CA LEU A 390 -13.01 -14.08 -7.84
C LEU A 390 -14.53 -14.28 -7.75
N LEU A 391 -14.99 -14.88 -6.64
CA LEU A 391 -16.39 -15.14 -6.35
C LEU A 391 -16.89 -14.12 -5.32
N LEU A 392 -17.80 -13.24 -5.73
CA LEU A 392 -18.31 -12.16 -4.88
C LEU A 392 -19.82 -12.31 -4.66
N PRO A 393 -20.30 -12.27 -3.40
CA PRO A 393 -21.72 -12.15 -3.16
C PRO A 393 -22.18 -10.76 -3.63
N PRO A 394 -23.31 -10.65 -4.35
CA PRO A 394 -23.75 -9.39 -4.99
C PRO A 394 -23.96 -8.26 -3.99
N GLU A 395 -24.53 -8.55 -2.81
CA GLU A 395 -24.74 -7.59 -1.72
C GLU A 395 -23.45 -7.19 -1.00
N GLY A 396 -22.39 -7.98 -1.18
CA GLY A 396 -21.08 -7.72 -0.61
C GLY A 396 -20.12 -6.98 -1.54
N GLY A 397 -20.52 -6.77 -2.79
CA GLY A 397 -19.74 -6.07 -3.81
C GLY A 397 -20.61 -5.09 -4.60
N ASP A 398 -20.48 -5.12 -5.92
CA ASP A 398 -21.05 -4.11 -6.81
C ASP A 398 -22.25 -4.63 -7.61
N TRP A 399 -22.97 -5.61 -7.05
CA TRP A 399 -24.17 -6.17 -7.65
C TRP A 399 -23.95 -6.62 -9.10
N LEU A 400 -24.78 -6.16 -10.05
CA LEU A 400 -24.69 -6.53 -11.46
C LEU A 400 -23.80 -5.57 -12.27
N PHE A 401 -23.12 -4.61 -11.63
CA PHE A 401 -22.30 -3.65 -12.36
C PHE A 401 -21.17 -4.27 -13.20
N PRO A 402 -20.48 -5.34 -12.78
CA PRO A 402 -19.48 -5.99 -13.64
C PRO A 402 -20.05 -6.47 -14.98
N LEU A 403 -21.26 -7.05 -14.98
CA LEU A 403 -21.96 -7.50 -16.20
C LEU A 403 -22.37 -6.33 -17.10
N VAL A 404 -22.71 -5.19 -16.51
CA VAL A 404 -23.05 -3.97 -17.25
C VAL A 404 -21.78 -3.39 -17.88
N ASP A 405 -20.69 -3.28 -17.12
CA ASP A 405 -19.39 -2.82 -17.61
C ASP A 405 -18.89 -3.68 -18.77
N GLU A 406 -18.95 -5.01 -18.62
CA GLU A 406 -18.56 -5.96 -19.66
C GLU A 406 -19.36 -5.74 -20.96
N ARG A 407 -20.69 -5.55 -20.87
CA ARG A 407 -21.53 -5.30 -22.05
C ARG A 407 -21.26 -3.95 -22.70
N LEU A 408 -21.10 -2.90 -21.89
CA LEU A 408 -20.78 -1.56 -22.39
C LEU A 408 -19.42 -1.57 -23.10
N ARG A 409 -18.42 -2.25 -22.53
CA ARG A 409 -17.10 -2.45 -23.14
C ARG A 409 -17.19 -3.19 -24.46
N LYS A 410 -17.88 -4.36 -24.48
CA LYS A 410 -18.07 -5.15 -25.71
C LYS A 410 -18.77 -4.38 -26.82
N ARG A 411 -19.75 -3.51 -26.49
CA ARG A 411 -20.41 -2.61 -27.46
C ARG A 411 -19.48 -1.59 -28.12
N LEU A 412 -18.39 -1.23 -27.45
CA LEU A 412 -17.37 -0.33 -27.98
C LEU A 412 -16.11 -1.07 -28.45
N GLY A 413 -16.14 -2.40 -28.50
CA GLY A 413 -14.99 -3.24 -28.88
C GLY A 413 -13.84 -3.20 -27.86
N LEU A 414 -14.11 -2.81 -26.61
CA LEU A 414 -13.08 -2.71 -25.58
C LEU A 414 -12.79 -4.07 -24.93
N PRO A 415 -11.53 -4.32 -24.51
CA PRO A 415 -11.22 -5.42 -23.61
C PRO A 415 -12.11 -5.34 -22.37
N ALA A 416 -12.62 -6.50 -21.94
CA ALA A 416 -13.48 -6.64 -20.78
C ALA A 416 -13.01 -7.81 -19.92
N VAL A 417 -13.24 -7.72 -18.61
CA VAL A 417 -13.02 -8.85 -17.72
C VAL A 417 -14.21 -9.78 -17.87
N ASP A 418 -13.97 -11.01 -18.32
CA ASP A 418 -15.03 -12.02 -18.41
C ASP A 418 -15.69 -12.22 -17.04
N CYS A 419 -17.01 -12.16 -17.02
CA CYS A 419 -17.78 -12.28 -15.79
C CYS A 419 -19.14 -12.95 -16.02
N GLY A 420 -19.80 -13.29 -14.92
CA GLY A 420 -21.12 -13.89 -14.97
C GLY A 420 -21.71 -14.13 -13.59
N LEU A 421 -22.89 -14.76 -13.56
CA LEU A 421 -23.46 -15.29 -12.33
C LEU A 421 -23.23 -16.80 -12.24
N CYS A 422 -22.96 -17.27 -11.03
CA CYS A 422 -22.87 -18.70 -10.70
C CYS A 422 -23.54 -18.99 -9.36
N ARG A 423 -23.87 -20.26 -9.12
CA ARG A 423 -24.20 -20.75 -7.78
C ARG A 423 -22.94 -21.23 -7.09
N VAL A 424 -22.77 -20.86 -5.83
CA VAL A 424 -21.65 -21.35 -5.01
C VAL A 424 -22.17 -22.31 -3.95
N GLY A 425 -21.55 -23.49 -3.87
CA GLY A 425 -21.85 -24.47 -2.82
C GLY A 425 -20.62 -24.78 -1.96
N ILE A 426 -20.81 -25.10 -0.68
CA ILE A 426 -19.76 -25.61 0.22
C ILE A 426 -20.25 -26.91 0.85
N GLN A 427 -19.52 -28.02 0.63
CA GLN A 427 -19.81 -29.32 1.26
C GLN A 427 -21.30 -29.75 1.15
N GLY A 428 -21.93 -29.51 -0.01
CA GLY A 428 -23.35 -29.83 -0.26
C GLY A 428 -24.37 -28.79 0.21
N LEU A 429 -23.93 -27.70 0.87
CA LEU A 429 -24.79 -26.57 1.22
C LEU A 429 -24.69 -25.46 0.17
N SER A 430 -25.83 -24.96 -0.31
CA SER A 430 -25.87 -23.79 -1.18
C SER A 430 -25.54 -22.51 -0.39
N LEU A 431 -24.65 -21.67 -0.93
CA LEU A 431 -24.44 -20.30 -0.47
C LEU A 431 -25.24 -19.27 -1.29
N GLY A 432 -25.95 -19.71 -2.33
CA GLY A 432 -26.74 -18.85 -3.22
C GLY A 432 -25.98 -18.38 -4.46
N THR A 433 -26.45 -17.28 -5.02
CA THR A 433 -25.97 -16.69 -6.28
C THR A 433 -24.81 -15.72 -6.03
N TYR A 434 -23.73 -15.88 -6.79
CA TYR A 434 -22.51 -15.06 -6.74
C TYR A 434 -22.19 -14.51 -8.12
N VAL A 435 -21.53 -13.36 -8.16
CA VAL A 435 -20.83 -12.85 -9.34
C VAL A 435 -19.46 -13.52 -9.39
N PHE A 436 -19.09 -14.11 -10.52
CA PHE A 436 -17.72 -14.54 -10.77
C PHE A 436 -17.02 -13.54 -11.71
N LEU A 437 -15.73 -13.30 -11.47
CA LEU A 437 -14.85 -12.54 -12.36
C LEU A 437 -13.63 -13.39 -12.70
N ASN A 438 -13.20 -13.36 -13.97
CA ASN A 438 -11.87 -13.84 -14.34
C ASN A 438 -10.81 -13.01 -13.61
N HIS A 439 -9.97 -13.69 -12.84
CA HIS A 439 -8.98 -13.08 -11.98
C HIS A 439 -7.56 -13.58 -12.27
N ASP A 440 -7.32 -14.21 -13.43
CA ASP A 440 -6.02 -14.75 -13.86
C ASP A 440 -4.89 -13.72 -13.77
N ARG A 441 -5.18 -12.49 -14.22
CA ARG A 441 -4.27 -11.35 -14.09
C ARG A 441 -4.81 -10.36 -13.06
N GLY A 442 -5.27 -10.84 -11.91
CA GLY A 442 -5.84 -9.99 -10.87
C GLY A 442 -7.07 -9.19 -11.32
N GLY A 443 -7.77 -9.63 -12.37
CA GLY A 443 -8.89 -8.94 -13.02
C GLY A 443 -8.55 -7.51 -13.46
N PHE A 444 -7.36 -7.34 -14.04
CA PHE A 444 -6.86 -6.11 -14.64
C PHE A 444 -7.03 -6.12 -16.16
N LEU A 445 -7.23 -4.95 -16.73
CA LEU A 445 -7.11 -4.72 -18.18
C LEU A 445 -6.02 -3.65 -18.40
N PRO A 446 -5.12 -3.83 -19.37
CA PRO A 446 -4.19 -2.77 -19.77
C PRO A 446 -4.93 -1.46 -20.00
N GLY A 447 -4.43 -0.34 -19.46
CA GLY A 447 -5.05 0.97 -19.68
C GLY A 447 -6.31 1.29 -18.87
N ALA A 448 -6.85 0.33 -18.09
CA ALA A 448 -8.00 0.56 -17.22
C ALA A 448 -7.80 1.69 -16.19
N PHE A 449 -6.55 2.14 -16.00
CA PHE A 449 -6.21 3.29 -15.20
C PHE A 449 -5.37 4.25 -16.04
N ARG A 450 -5.86 5.47 -16.32
CA ARG A 450 -4.95 6.57 -16.68
C ARG A 450 -4.19 6.94 -15.39
N ALA A 451 -3.05 6.28 -15.18
CA ALA A 451 -2.11 6.59 -14.12
C ALA A 451 -1.81 8.10 -14.15
N ARG A 452 -1.97 8.77 -13.00
CA ARG A 452 -1.29 10.02 -12.58
C ARG A 452 -1.80 10.58 -11.23
N ARG A 453 -2.49 9.82 -10.37
CA ARG A 453 -2.87 10.33 -9.04
C ARG A 453 -1.70 10.48 -8.06
N THR A 454 -0.49 10.03 -8.41
CA THR A 454 0.73 10.25 -7.63
C THR A 454 1.45 11.55 -7.95
N ASP A 455 1.08 12.23 -9.05
CA ASP A 455 1.72 13.46 -9.52
C ASP A 455 1.44 14.67 -8.61
N SER A 456 0.36 14.61 -7.82
CA SER A 456 -0.05 15.72 -6.95
C SER A 456 0.75 15.81 -5.65
N ILE A 457 1.56 14.78 -5.31
CA ILE A 457 2.32 14.72 -4.07
C ILE A 457 3.81 14.82 -4.40
N SER A 458 4.35 16.03 -4.40
CA SER A 458 5.73 16.34 -4.79
C SER A 458 6.54 17.06 -3.69
N LEU A 459 5.91 17.36 -2.55
CA LEU A 459 6.54 18.11 -1.46
C LEU A 459 6.35 17.43 -0.11
N PRO A 460 7.35 17.50 0.79
CA PRO A 460 7.23 17.04 2.17
C PRO A 460 6.01 17.59 2.93
N THR A 461 5.60 18.81 2.61
CA THR A 461 4.42 19.49 3.18
C THR A 461 3.10 18.94 2.69
N GLN A 462 3.09 18.10 1.66
CA GLN A 462 1.90 17.43 1.16
C GLN A 462 1.73 16.02 1.75
N TRP A 463 2.54 15.67 2.75
CA TRP A 463 2.49 14.37 3.41
C TRP A 463 1.07 13.94 3.78
N GLN A 464 0.29 14.82 4.40
CA GLN A 464 -1.09 14.56 4.80
C GLN A 464 -1.99 14.10 3.64
N HIS A 465 -1.65 14.39 2.38
CA HIS A 465 -2.41 13.93 1.22
C HIS A 465 -2.18 12.45 0.89
N LEU A 466 -1.05 11.88 1.31
CA LEU A 466 -0.78 10.44 1.23
C LEU A 466 -1.69 9.63 2.12
N PHE A 467 -2.11 10.26 3.22
CA PHE A 467 -2.85 9.64 4.28
C PHE A 467 -4.25 10.24 4.49
N ARG A 468 -4.70 11.05 3.54
CA ARG A 468 -6.13 11.21 3.34
C ARG A 468 -6.55 9.98 2.56
N GLN A 469 -7.65 9.36 2.97
CA GLN A 469 -8.38 8.45 2.10
C GLN A 469 -8.62 9.24 0.82
N MET A 470 -7.77 9.03 -0.18
CA MET A 470 -8.12 9.42 -1.54
C MET A 470 -9.46 8.74 -1.72
N ARG A 471 -10.52 9.54 -1.93
CA ARG A 471 -11.87 9.05 -2.26
C ARG A 471 -11.69 7.77 -3.04
N GLU A 472 -12.05 6.66 -2.40
CA GLU A 472 -11.76 5.24 -2.62
C GLU A 472 -10.82 4.92 -3.83
N PRO A 473 -9.98 3.86 -3.81
CA PRO A 473 -9.71 3.11 -5.03
C PRO A 473 -11.02 2.41 -5.41
N ASP A 474 -11.95 3.25 -5.77
CA ASP A 474 -13.12 2.92 -6.47
C ASP A 474 -12.53 2.49 -7.84
N TRP A 475 -12.85 1.26 -8.22
CA TRP A 475 -13.11 0.96 -9.63
C TRP A 475 -14.25 1.88 -10.17
N ARG A 476 -14.85 2.70 -9.31
CA ARG A 476 -15.61 3.93 -9.57
C ARG A 476 -14.68 5.15 -9.76
N PRO A 477 -15.13 6.23 -10.40
CA PRO A 477 -14.25 7.17 -11.09
C PRO A 477 -13.40 8.05 -10.14
N GLY A 478 -12.20 7.57 -9.81
CA GLY A 478 -11.09 8.40 -9.34
C GLY A 478 -10.22 8.95 -10.47
N VAL A 479 -10.23 8.28 -11.62
CA VAL A 479 -9.74 8.82 -12.89
C VAL A 479 -10.96 9.45 -13.55
N ARG A 480 -10.88 10.68 -14.06
CA ARG A 480 -11.86 11.11 -15.05
C ARG A 480 -11.68 10.16 -16.23
N HIS A 481 -12.43 9.05 -16.29
CA HIS A 481 -12.62 8.39 -17.56
C HIS A 481 -13.10 9.47 -18.53
N PRO A 482 -12.55 9.56 -19.75
CA PRO A 482 -13.24 10.32 -20.77
C PRO A 482 -14.69 9.84 -20.77
N ALA A 483 -15.61 10.80 -20.85
CA ALA A 483 -17.02 10.49 -20.76
C ALA A 483 -17.38 9.47 -21.85
N TRP A 484 -18.18 8.47 -21.49
CA TRP A 484 -18.57 7.42 -22.43
C TRP A 484 -19.24 8.06 -23.65
N PRO A 485 -18.87 7.67 -24.88
CA PRO A 485 -19.37 8.30 -26.09
C PRO A 485 -20.78 7.79 -26.47
N LEU A 486 -21.34 6.91 -25.66
CA LEU A 486 -22.71 6.41 -25.75
C LEU A 486 -23.67 7.39 -25.07
N PRO A 487 -24.89 7.59 -25.61
CA PRO A 487 -25.92 8.38 -24.93
C PRO A 487 -26.29 7.81 -23.56
N SER A 488 -26.64 8.68 -22.61
CA SER A 488 -27.11 8.27 -21.26
C SER A 488 -28.30 7.31 -21.31
N GLU A 489 -29.19 7.46 -22.29
CA GLU A 489 -30.31 6.54 -22.49
C GLU A 489 -29.85 5.12 -22.83
N GLU A 490 -28.79 4.96 -23.63
CA GLU A 490 -28.26 3.65 -24.01
C GLU A 490 -27.54 2.95 -22.86
N VAL A 491 -26.78 3.71 -22.06
CA VAL A 491 -26.19 3.20 -20.82
C VAL A 491 -27.30 2.71 -19.88
N GLY A 492 -28.36 3.50 -19.73
CA GLY A 492 -29.56 3.11 -18.97
C GLY A 492 -30.23 1.85 -19.52
N LYS A 493 -30.46 1.75 -20.83
CA LYS A 493 -31.03 0.56 -21.49
C LYS A 493 -30.17 -0.68 -21.28
N THR A 494 -28.85 -0.53 -21.30
CA THR A 494 -27.91 -1.64 -21.07
C THR A 494 -28.02 -2.14 -19.62
N TYR A 495 -28.08 -1.22 -18.65
CA TYR A 495 -28.35 -1.56 -17.26
C TYR A 495 -29.70 -2.29 -17.11
N ASP A 496 -30.76 -1.74 -17.69
CA ASP A 496 -32.12 -2.30 -17.61
C ASP A 496 -32.21 -3.69 -18.27
N ALA A 497 -31.44 -3.94 -19.34
CA ALA A 497 -31.33 -5.25 -19.98
C ALA A 497 -30.63 -6.28 -19.08
N VAL A 498 -29.51 -5.91 -18.44
CA VAL A 498 -28.81 -6.78 -17.48
C VAL A 498 -29.71 -7.12 -16.29
N VAL A 499 -30.41 -6.13 -15.73
CA VAL A 499 -31.36 -6.35 -14.62
C VAL A 499 -32.52 -7.26 -15.03
N ARG A 500 -33.04 -7.12 -16.27
CA ARG A 500 -34.12 -7.97 -16.77
C ARG A 500 -33.68 -9.43 -16.90
N GLU A 501 -32.46 -9.66 -17.35
CA GLU A 501 -31.90 -10.99 -17.57
C GLU A 501 -31.46 -11.67 -16.27
N TRP A 502 -30.77 -10.93 -15.39
CA TRP A 502 -30.11 -11.50 -14.22
C TRP A 502 -30.76 -11.13 -12.88
N GLY A 503 -31.61 -10.09 -12.85
CA GLY A 503 -32.23 -9.61 -11.61
C GLY A 503 -33.14 -10.66 -10.96
N GLY A 504 -33.77 -11.52 -11.75
CA GLY A 504 -34.53 -12.67 -11.25
C GLY A 504 -33.66 -13.68 -10.49
N CYS A 505 -32.41 -13.90 -10.94
CA CYS A 505 -31.45 -14.80 -10.28
C CYS A 505 -31.00 -14.29 -8.91
N LEU A 506 -31.06 -12.98 -8.69
CA LEU A 506 -30.77 -12.37 -7.40
C LEU A 506 -32.03 -12.34 -6.52
N ALA A 507 -33.16 -11.92 -7.07
CA ALA A 507 -34.42 -11.80 -6.36
C ALA A 507 -34.97 -13.15 -5.86
N GLY A 508 -34.68 -14.25 -6.57
CA GLY A 508 -35.05 -15.60 -6.17
C GLY A 508 -34.03 -16.31 -5.27
N ASP A 509 -32.88 -15.68 -4.98
CA ASP A 509 -31.83 -16.27 -4.14
C ASP A 509 -32.25 -16.22 -2.67
N LEU A 510 -32.81 -17.32 -2.17
CA LEU A 510 -33.23 -17.46 -0.76
C LEU A 510 -32.05 -17.51 0.22
N GLN A 511 -30.81 -17.59 -0.26
CA GLN A 511 -29.61 -17.53 0.57
C GLN A 511 -29.05 -16.10 0.63
N ASN A 512 -29.58 -15.16 -0.15
CA ASN A 512 -29.25 -13.74 -0.03
C ASN A 512 -29.73 -13.22 1.34
N PRO A 513 -28.89 -12.50 2.10
CA PRO A 513 -29.29 -11.96 3.40
C PRO A 513 -30.31 -10.81 3.30
N LEU A 514 -30.50 -10.24 2.13
CA LEU A 514 -31.46 -9.16 1.87
C LEU A 514 -32.77 -9.74 1.32
N SER A 515 -33.89 -9.15 1.71
CA SER A 515 -35.20 -9.61 1.22
C SER A 515 -35.37 -9.38 -0.29
N ARG A 516 -36.27 -10.13 -0.93
CA ARG A 516 -36.59 -9.96 -2.36
C ARG A 516 -36.97 -8.51 -2.71
N LYS A 517 -37.69 -7.84 -1.80
CA LYS A 517 -38.09 -6.43 -1.95
C LYS A 517 -36.91 -5.47 -1.84
N GLU A 518 -35.97 -5.74 -0.93
CA GLU A 518 -34.74 -4.95 -0.76
C GLU A 518 -33.79 -5.12 -1.95
N ILE A 519 -33.63 -6.34 -2.45
CA ILE A 519 -32.84 -6.62 -3.67
C ILE A 519 -33.38 -5.84 -4.86
N ARG A 520 -34.70 -5.90 -5.11
CA ARG A 520 -35.33 -5.13 -6.19
C ARG A 520 -35.18 -3.63 -6.01
N TRP A 521 -35.22 -3.15 -4.77
CA TRP A 521 -34.95 -1.75 -4.48
C TRP A 521 -33.50 -1.37 -4.80
N HIS A 522 -32.51 -2.18 -4.41
CA HIS A 522 -31.11 -1.98 -4.78
C HIS A 522 -30.89 -1.99 -6.30
N LEU A 523 -31.51 -2.92 -7.02
CA LEU A 523 -31.45 -2.98 -8.48
C LEU A 523 -32.11 -1.75 -9.13
N ALA A 524 -33.21 -1.23 -8.58
CA ALA A 524 -33.83 0.00 -9.07
C ALA A 524 -32.95 1.23 -8.81
N GLN A 525 -32.34 1.35 -7.63
CA GLN A 525 -31.40 2.44 -7.29
C GLN A 525 -30.09 2.35 -8.10
N GLY A 526 -29.68 1.13 -8.47
CA GLY A 526 -28.45 0.89 -9.22
C GLY A 526 -28.43 1.57 -10.59
N ARG A 527 -29.60 1.86 -11.20
CA ARG A 527 -29.67 2.61 -12.46
C ARG A 527 -29.11 4.03 -12.34
N ALA A 528 -29.53 4.76 -11.30
CA ALA A 528 -29.04 6.12 -11.05
C ALA A 528 -27.56 6.12 -10.67
N ARG A 529 -27.13 5.16 -9.85
CA ARG A 529 -25.72 4.97 -9.50
C ARG A 529 -24.86 4.58 -10.71
N GLY A 530 -25.41 3.78 -11.63
CA GLY A 530 -24.76 3.43 -12.89
C GLY A 530 -24.44 4.66 -13.74
N ALA A 531 -25.32 5.66 -13.78
CA ALA A 531 -25.06 6.92 -14.47
C ALA A 531 -23.87 7.70 -13.86
N GLU A 532 -23.60 7.56 -12.56
CA GLU A 532 -22.40 8.11 -11.93
C GLU A 532 -21.13 7.31 -12.25
N LEU A 533 -21.26 6.00 -12.48
CA LEU A 533 -20.14 5.09 -12.79
C LEU A 533 -19.69 5.18 -14.25
N TRP A 534 -20.64 5.30 -15.17
CA TRP A 534 -20.42 5.42 -16.60
C TRP A 534 -20.93 6.78 -17.08
N PRO A 535 -20.29 7.90 -16.68
CA PRO A 535 -20.73 9.23 -17.08
C PRO A 535 -20.60 9.35 -18.60
N THR A 536 -21.65 9.84 -19.27
CA THR A 536 -21.67 10.00 -20.72
C THR A 536 -21.22 11.38 -21.14
N ALA A 537 -20.78 11.52 -22.39
CA ALA A 537 -20.49 12.83 -22.96
C ALA A 537 -21.70 13.77 -22.86
N ASP A 538 -21.43 15.07 -22.75
CA ASP A 538 -22.48 16.10 -22.78
C ASP A 538 -23.21 16.04 -24.13
N GLU A 539 -24.54 16.19 -24.13
CA GLU A 539 -25.37 16.10 -25.33
C GLU A 539 -25.01 17.15 -26.39
N HIS A 540 -24.37 18.27 -26.00
CA HIS A 540 -23.91 19.30 -26.92
C HIS A 540 -22.58 18.97 -27.60
N VAL A 541 -21.83 17.96 -27.11
CA VAL A 541 -20.57 17.54 -27.72
C VAL A 541 -20.87 16.74 -29.00
N PRO A 542 -20.36 17.14 -30.17
CA PRO A 542 -20.55 16.39 -31.41
C PRO A 542 -20.13 14.93 -31.26
N LYS A 543 -20.90 13.99 -31.84
CA LYS A 543 -20.63 12.55 -31.72
C LYS A 543 -19.20 12.19 -32.12
N ALA A 544 -18.69 12.72 -33.24
CA ALA A 544 -17.29 12.49 -33.63
C ALA A 544 -16.29 12.94 -32.55
N GLN A 545 -16.52 14.09 -31.91
CA GLN A 545 -15.67 14.60 -30.84
C GLN A 545 -15.77 13.73 -29.58
N ALA A 546 -16.95 13.27 -29.19
CA ALA A 546 -17.12 12.38 -28.03
C ALA A 546 -16.32 11.07 -28.21
N TYR A 547 -16.37 10.48 -29.41
CA TYR A 547 -15.56 9.30 -29.75
C TYR A 547 -14.05 9.63 -29.80
N ALA A 548 -13.65 10.80 -30.31
CA ALA A 548 -12.25 11.25 -30.30
C ALA A 548 -11.69 11.46 -28.88
N ASP A 549 -12.50 11.99 -27.97
CA ASP A 549 -12.14 12.21 -26.56
C ASP A 549 -12.01 10.87 -25.82
N PHE A 550 -12.85 9.91 -26.18
CA PHE A 550 -12.86 8.56 -25.62
C PHE A 550 -11.74 7.66 -26.15
N LEU A 551 -11.39 7.78 -27.44
CA LEU A 551 -10.33 7.00 -28.08
C LEU A 551 -9.00 7.13 -27.31
N ASP A 552 -8.39 6.00 -26.99
CA ASP A 552 -7.05 5.94 -26.42
C ASP A 552 -6.22 4.80 -27.01
N GLU A 553 -4.92 4.82 -26.72
CA GLU A 553 -3.98 3.87 -27.30
C GLU A 553 -4.25 2.42 -26.90
N PHE A 554 -4.87 2.17 -25.74
CA PHE A 554 -5.16 0.83 -25.25
C PHE A 554 -6.27 0.13 -26.03
N MET A 555 -7.11 0.91 -26.71
CA MET A 555 -8.20 0.38 -27.52
C MET A 555 -7.73 -0.38 -28.76
N VAL A 556 -6.51 -0.10 -29.24
CA VAL A 556 -6.00 -0.64 -30.50
C VAL A 556 -4.78 -1.56 -30.32
N LEU A 557 -4.42 -1.92 -29.08
CA LEU A 557 -3.17 -2.66 -28.82
C LEU A 557 -3.15 -4.11 -29.28
N ASP A 558 -4.33 -4.73 -29.43
CA ASP A 558 -4.44 -6.17 -29.63
C ASP A 558 -3.61 -6.97 -28.60
N SER A 559 -2.58 -7.69 -29.04
CA SER A 559 -1.71 -8.55 -28.24
C SER A 559 -0.56 -7.80 -27.54
N ASN A 560 -0.36 -6.52 -27.84
CA ASN A 560 0.71 -5.72 -27.25
C ASN A 560 0.41 -5.40 -25.77
N ALA A 561 1.41 -5.54 -24.90
CA ALA A 561 1.27 -5.29 -23.46
C ALA A 561 1.16 -3.80 -23.11
N SER A 562 1.60 -2.90 -23.99
CA SER A 562 1.67 -1.45 -23.75
C SER A 562 1.73 -0.67 -25.08
N PRO A 563 1.13 0.53 -25.17
CA PRO A 563 1.37 1.43 -26.30
C PRO A 563 2.83 1.89 -26.38
N ASP A 564 3.52 1.86 -25.24
CA ASP A 564 4.93 2.19 -25.12
C ASP A 564 5.83 0.96 -25.36
N ARG A 565 5.30 -0.16 -25.83
CA ARG A 565 6.10 -1.35 -26.17
C ARG A 565 5.43 -2.16 -27.29
N LEU A 566 5.35 -1.59 -28.48
CA LEU A 566 4.81 -2.29 -29.64
C LEU A 566 5.82 -3.28 -30.23
N VAL A 567 5.41 -4.53 -30.32
CA VAL A 567 6.15 -5.66 -30.90
C VAL A 567 5.33 -6.38 -31.98
N ALA A 568 4.02 -6.14 -32.03
CA ALA A 568 3.07 -6.74 -32.96
C ALA A 568 2.13 -5.67 -33.55
N PRO A 569 1.43 -5.95 -34.67
CA PRO A 569 0.45 -5.04 -35.27
C PRO A 569 -0.64 -4.57 -34.30
N LEU A 570 -1.24 -3.41 -34.61
CA LEU A 570 -2.37 -2.84 -33.87
C LEU A 570 -3.72 -3.29 -34.48
N ASP A 571 -4.75 -3.47 -33.66
CA ASP A 571 -6.14 -3.63 -34.12
C ASP A 571 -6.82 -2.27 -34.25
N ILE A 572 -6.68 -1.65 -35.42
CA ILE A 572 -7.19 -0.31 -35.70
C ILE A 572 -8.57 -0.30 -36.38
N ALA A 573 -9.14 -1.47 -36.66
CA ALA A 573 -10.38 -1.60 -37.43
C ALA A 573 -11.61 -1.15 -36.64
N LEU A 574 -11.58 -1.34 -35.31
CA LEU A 574 -12.64 -0.96 -34.36
C LEU A 574 -14.06 -1.21 -34.90
N PRO A 575 -14.40 -2.45 -35.34
CA PRO A 575 -15.65 -2.74 -36.04
C PRO A 575 -16.90 -2.35 -35.24
N ALA A 576 -16.85 -2.48 -33.91
CA ALA A 576 -17.93 -2.09 -33.02
C ALA A 576 -18.30 -0.59 -33.17
N TRP A 577 -17.36 0.29 -33.51
CA TRP A 577 -17.64 1.72 -33.71
C TRP A 577 -18.39 1.98 -35.00
N LYS A 578 -18.12 1.19 -36.04
CA LYS A 578 -18.87 1.23 -37.30
C LYS A 578 -20.34 0.88 -37.08
N GLU A 579 -20.63 -0.09 -36.20
CA GLU A 579 -22.00 -0.42 -35.78
C GLU A 579 -22.68 0.73 -35.04
N GLN A 580 -21.90 1.61 -34.39
CA GLN A 580 -22.39 2.86 -33.80
C GLN A 580 -22.50 4.02 -34.81
N GLY A 581 -22.28 3.78 -36.11
CA GLY A 581 -22.30 4.81 -37.15
C GLY A 581 -21.11 5.78 -37.09
N VAL A 582 -19.98 5.30 -36.57
CA VAL A 582 -18.72 6.06 -36.49
C VAL A 582 -17.69 5.39 -37.40
N GLU A 583 -17.17 6.16 -38.34
CA GLU A 583 -16.08 5.75 -39.22
C GLU A 583 -14.76 6.33 -38.74
N ILE A 584 -13.69 5.56 -38.84
CA ILE A 584 -12.33 6.00 -38.51
C ILE A 584 -11.41 5.78 -39.70
N ARG A 585 -10.56 6.78 -39.98
CA ARG A 585 -9.46 6.68 -40.93
C ARG A 585 -8.18 7.09 -40.24
N TRP A 586 -7.07 6.46 -40.63
CA TRP A 586 -5.81 6.63 -39.95
C TRP A 586 -4.75 7.20 -40.88
N ARG A 587 -3.88 8.04 -40.32
CA ARG A 587 -2.65 8.51 -40.94
C ARG A 587 -1.50 8.30 -39.96
N SER A 588 -0.37 7.80 -40.45
CA SER A 588 0.84 7.69 -39.64
C SER A 588 1.74 8.91 -39.81
N SER A 589 2.40 9.33 -38.72
CA SER A 589 3.51 10.28 -38.76
C SER A 589 4.82 9.63 -39.22
N GLU A 590 4.99 8.32 -38.96
CA GLU A 590 6.24 7.57 -39.15
C GLU A 590 5.94 6.21 -39.82
N GLY A 591 5.52 6.26 -41.09
CA GLY A 591 5.11 5.07 -41.86
C GLY A 591 6.20 4.01 -42.05
N SER A 592 7.47 4.33 -41.75
CA SER A 592 8.60 3.41 -41.81
C SER A 592 8.65 2.41 -40.64
N VAL A 593 8.00 2.73 -39.51
CA VAL A 593 7.98 1.87 -38.31
C VAL A 593 6.56 1.52 -37.85
N LEU A 594 5.57 2.36 -38.19
CA LEU A 594 4.16 2.11 -37.91
C LEU A 594 3.33 2.61 -39.08
N CYS A 595 2.75 1.70 -39.86
CA CYS A 595 1.94 2.03 -41.02
C CYS A 595 0.54 2.54 -40.62
N ALA A 596 -0.13 3.25 -41.53
CA ALA A 596 -1.49 3.76 -41.31
C ALA A 596 -2.54 2.64 -41.20
N ASP A 597 -2.22 1.41 -41.63
CA ASP A 597 -3.05 0.21 -41.47
C ASP A 597 -2.79 -0.53 -40.13
N GLY A 598 -1.95 0.03 -39.25
CA GLY A 598 -1.60 -0.57 -37.96
C GLY A 598 -0.45 -1.58 -38.02
N GLN A 599 0.13 -1.84 -39.20
CA GLN A 599 1.26 -2.73 -39.34
C GLN A 599 2.52 -2.14 -38.68
N VAL A 600 3.17 -2.95 -37.83
CA VAL A 600 4.40 -2.57 -37.12
C VAL A 600 5.62 -3.12 -37.84
N ILE A 601 6.55 -2.22 -38.20
CA ILE A 601 7.84 -2.55 -38.81
C ILE A 601 8.94 -2.27 -37.78
N ARG A 602 9.48 -3.33 -37.19
CA ARG A 602 10.45 -3.22 -36.10
C ARG A 602 11.85 -2.94 -36.65
N PRO A 603 12.56 -1.90 -36.16
CA PRO A 603 13.92 -1.61 -36.59
C PRO A 603 14.89 -2.71 -36.13
N ASP A 604 15.95 -2.96 -36.90
CA ASP A 604 16.93 -4.01 -36.60
C ASP A 604 17.92 -3.60 -35.48
N SER A 605 18.17 -2.30 -35.32
CA SER A 605 19.07 -1.70 -34.31
C SER A 605 18.61 -0.29 -33.92
N GLY A 606 19.15 0.30 -32.84
CA GLY A 606 18.96 1.72 -32.52
C GLY A 606 17.96 2.06 -31.40
N GLY A 607 17.49 1.06 -30.62
CA GLY A 607 16.53 1.29 -29.54
C GLY A 607 15.08 1.49 -30.03
N PRO A 608 14.13 1.80 -29.14
CA PRO A 608 12.74 2.00 -29.53
C PRO A 608 12.53 3.32 -30.28
N VAL A 609 11.60 3.34 -31.24
CA VAL A 609 11.26 4.50 -32.09
C VAL A 609 9.84 4.97 -31.80
N GLY A 610 9.63 6.28 -31.73
CA GLY A 610 8.31 6.86 -31.53
C GLY A 610 7.53 6.97 -32.83
N ALA A 611 6.23 6.68 -32.77
CA ALA A 611 5.34 6.84 -33.90
C ALA A 611 3.98 7.38 -33.43
N GLN A 612 3.31 8.14 -34.27
CA GLN A 612 1.96 8.64 -33.99
C GLN A 612 1.00 8.17 -35.07
N LEU A 613 -0.20 7.78 -34.65
CA LEU A 613 -1.34 7.57 -35.53
C LEU A 613 -2.37 8.67 -35.27
N VAL A 614 -2.75 9.38 -36.33
CA VAL A 614 -3.82 10.37 -36.31
C VAL A 614 -5.08 9.72 -36.85
N ALA A 615 -6.07 9.57 -35.98
CA ALA A 615 -7.42 9.12 -36.31
C ALA A 615 -8.27 10.31 -36.76
N THR A 616 -8.77 10.29 -37.99
CA THR A 616 -9.88 11.14 -38.43
C THR A 616 -11.18 10.37 -38.22
N ILE A 617 -12.00 10.84 -37.28
CA ILE A 617 -13.23 10.19 -36.83
C ILE A 617 -14.41 10.94 -37.43
N ARG A 618 -15.30 10.24 -38.12
CA ARG A 618 -16.49 10.79 -38.77
C ARG A 618 -17.75 10.15 -38.22
N ALA A 619 -18.72 10.98 -37.84
CA ALA A 619 -20.04 10.55 -37.43
C ALA A 619 -21.10 11.48 -38.04
N GLY A 620 -21.83 10.99 -39.04
CA GLY A 620 -22.73 11.82 -39.86
C GLY A 620 -21.98 12.98 -40.51
N ASN A 621 -22.37 14.21 -40.17
CA ASN A 621 -21.76 15.45 -40.68
C ASN A 621 -20.65 16.01 -39.79
N THR A 622 -20.32 15.34 -38.69
CA THR A 622 -19.29 15.80 -37.73
C THR A 622 -17.99 15.04 -37.95
N VAL A 623 -16.88 15.75 -37.84
CA VAL A 623 -15.52 15.21 -37.96
C VAL A 623 -14.68 15.71 -36.79
N ALA A 624 -13.87 14.84 -36.22
CA ALA A 624 -12.90 15.17 -35.18
C ALA A 624 -11.59 14.41 -35.43
N GLU A 625 -10.48 14.92 -34.90
CA GLU A 625 -9.19 14.24 -34.97
C GLU A 625 -8.66 13.87 -33.59
N LYS A 626 -7.98 12.73 -33.52
CA LYS A 626 -7.29 12.26 -32.32
C LYS A 626 -5.93 11.70 -32.67
N THR A 627 -4.89 12.20 -32.01
CA THR A 627 -3.55 11.63 -32.09
C THR A 627 -3.33 10.61 -30.99
N LEU A 628 -2.89 9.42 -31.39
CA LEU A 628 -2.42 8.34 -30.52
C LEU A 628 -0.91 8.20 -30.65
N THR A 629 -0.22 8.00 -29.53
CA THR A 629 1.26 7.92 -29.50
C THR A 629 1.72 6.52 -29.12
N PHE A 630 2.66 5.98 -29.88
CA PHE A 630 3.20 4.65 -29.69
C PHE A 630 4.72 4.64 -29.68
N ARG A 631 5.29 3.58 -29.12
CA ARG A 631 6.72 3.29 -29.15
C ARG A 631 6.97 1.89 -29.71
N VAL A 632 7.53 1.84 -30.91
CA VAL A 632 7.87 0.61 -31.63
C VAL A 632 9.22 0.09 -31.15
N MET A 633 9.25 -1.17 -30.72
CA MET A 633 10.45 -1.81 -30.19
C MET A 633 11.33 -2.39 -31.30
N PRO A 634 12.66 -2.37 -31.16
CA PRO A 634 13.56 -3.02 -32.11
C PRO A 634 13.36 -4.54 -32.10
N ARG A 635 13.77 -5.24 -33.17
CA ARG A 635 13.75 -6.71 -33.25
C ARG A 635 14.56 -7.36 -32.12
N ARG A 636 15.65 -6.72 -31.71
CA ARG A 636 16.49 -7.14 -30.59
C ARG A 636 16.32 -6.17 -29.43
N ILE A 637 15.50 -6.55 -28.46
CA ILE A 637 15.25 -5.75 -27.26
C ILE A 637 16.38 -6.01 -26.26
N SER A 638 17.18 -5.00 -25.94
CA SER A 638 18.36 -5.15 -25.04
C SER A 638 18.02 -5.09 -23.56
N LEU A 639 16.88 -4.49 -23.20
CA LEU A 639 16.45 -4.34 -21.81
C LEU A 639 15.27 -5.26 -21.47
N PRO A 640 15.28 -5.85 -20.26
CA PRO A 640 14.10 -6.52 -19.74
C PRO A 640 12.99 -5.52 -19.42
N ALA A 641 11.77 -6.03 -19.31
CA ALA A 641 10.60 -5.24 -18.94
C ALA A 641 9.84 -5.87 -17.78
N LEU A 642 9.41 -5.05 -16.83
CA LEU A 642 8.55 -5.41 -15.71
C LEU A 642 7.22 -4.68 -15.84
N PHE A 643 6.14 -5.42 -16.11
CA PHE A 643 4.78 -4.90 -16.15
C PHE A 643 4.12 -5.13 -14.81
N ILE A 644 3.70 -4.08 -14.14
CA ILE A 644 3.06 -4.16 -12.83
C ILE A 644 1.63 -3.64 -12.96
N ASN A 645 0.67 -4.47 -12.55
CA ASN A 645 -0.74 -4.12 -12.53
C ASN A 645 -1.24 -4.04 -11.08
N VAL A 646 -1.88 -2.93 -10.73
CA VAL A 646 -2.44 -2.63 -9.40
C VAL A 646 -3.80 -1.97 -9.47
N ARG A 647 -4.68 -2.35 -8.53
CA ARG A 647 -6.07 -1.86 -8.42
C ARG A 647 -6.13 -0.63 -7.54
N ASP A 648 -5.39 -0.71 -6.45
CA ASP A 648 -5.42 0.29 -5.40
C ASP A 648 -4.39 1.37 -5.65
N ALA A 649 -4.69 2.56 -5.14
CA ALA A 649 -3.73 3.65 -5.15
C ALA A 649 -2.47 3.26 -4.37
N LEU A 650 -1.31 3.49 -4.98
CA LEU A 650 -0.01 3.29 -4.36
C LEU A 650 0.37 4.48 -3.49
N ASP A 651 0.87 4.18 -2.31
CA ASP A 651 1.61 5.09 -1.46
C ASP A 651 2.66 4.31 -0.68
N LYS A 652 3.34 4.99 0.25
CA LYS A 652 4.42 4.40 1.04
C LYS A 652 3.95 3.82 2.40
N SER A 653 2.67 3.96 2.74
CA SER A 653 2.11 3.55 4.03
C SER A 653 1.64 2.11 4.09
N ARG A 654 1.35 1.51 2.93
CA ARG A 654 0.80 0.17 2.82
C ARG A 654 1.28 -0.52 1.55
N ARG A 655 1.19 -1.85 1.57
CA ARG A 655 1.26 -2.66 0.35
C ARG A 655 -0.14 -2.91 -0.17
N VAL A 656 -0.26 -2.91 -1.49
CA VAL A 656 -1.47 -3.29 -2.21
C VAL A 656 -1.21 -4.54 -3.04
N ASP A 657 -2.25 -5.32 -3.30
CA ASP A 657 -2.12 -6.51 -4.14
C ASP A 657 -1.72 -6.07 -5.56
N ALA A 658 -0.75 -6.78 -6.14
CA ALA A 658 -0.21 -6.51 -7.46
C ALA A 658 0.02 -7.81 -8.24
N VAL A 659 -0.06 -7.70 -9.55
CA VAL A 659 0.35 -8.73 -10.50
C VAL A 659 1.50 -8.19 -11.31
N ALA A 660 2.62 -8.90 -11.34
CA ALA A 660 3.81 -8.51 -12.07
C ALA A 660 4.11 -9.53 -13.18
N GLU A 661 4.28 -9.05 -14.40
CA GLU A 661 4.69 -9.85 -15.55
C GLU A 661 6.08 -9.40 -16.01
N PHE A 662 6.90 -10.33 -16.48
CA PHE A 662 8.30 -10.05 -16.79
C PHE A 662 8.75 -10.58 -18.15
N CYS A 663 9.52 -9.76 -18.85
CA CYS A 663 10.23 -10.10 -20.07
C CYS A 663 11.74 -10.02 -19.83
N GLU A 664 12.46 -11.07 -20.21
CA GLU A 664 13.91 -11.03 -20.38
C GLU A 664 14.33 -10.24 -21.64
N PRO A 665 15.61 -9.83 -21.77
CA PRO A 665 16.12 -9.30 -23.02
C PRO A 665 15.85 -10.25 -24.20
N GLY A 666 15.39 -9.70 -25.31
CA GLY A 666 15.01 -10.45 -26.50
C GLY A 666 13.58 -11.01 -26.50
N GLU A 667 12.86 -10.97 -25.38
CA GLU A 667 11.47 -11.45 -25.32
C GLU A 667 10.47 -10.36 -25.75
N ASP A 668 9.56 -10.73 -26.66
CA ASP A 668 8.50 -9.86 -27.16
C ASP A 668 7.30 -9.80 -26.20
N ALA A 669 6.99 -10.92 -25.53
CA ALA A 669 5.88 -11.05 -24.59
C ALA A 669 6.36 -11.56 -23.23
N PRO A 670 5.65 -11.26 -22.13
CA PRO A 670 6.03 -11.74 -20.80
C PRO A 670 5.94 -13.26 -20.71
N THR A 671 7.00 -13.88 -20.20
CA THR A 671 7.08 -15.35 -20.00
C THR A 671 6.91 -15.74 -18.54
N ARG A 672 6.94 -14.77 -17.61
CA ARG A 672 6.81 -15.00 -16.17
C ARG A 672 5.69 -14.13 -15.60
N LEU A 673 4.96 -14.72 -14.65
CA LEU A 673 3.86 -14.10 -13.92
C LEU A 673 4.10 -14.29 -12.42
N TRP A 674 4.11 -13.19 -11.67
CA TRP A 674 4.21 -13.18 -10.22
C TRP A 674 3.00 -12.49 -9.61
N PHE A 675 2.43 -13.16 -8.62
CA PHE A 675 1.50 -12.53 -7.71
C PHE A 675 2.29 -11.91 -6.55
N ALA A 676 1.86 -10.74 -6.12
CA ALA A 676 2.38 -10.05 -4.96
C ALA A 676 1.17 -9.64 -4.13
N THR A 677 0.77 -10.47 -3.19
CA THR A 677 -0.51 -10.34 -2.48
C THR A 677 -0.35 -10.34 -0.97
N GLN A 678 -1.37 -9.83 -0.29
CA GLN A 678 -1.46 -9.88 1.16
C GLN A 678 -1.32 -11.30 1.72
N SER A 679 -1.64 -12.35 0.94
CA SER A 679 -1.59 -13.76 1.38
C SER A 679 -0.23 -14.16 1.98
N SER A 680 0.83 -13.63 1.38
CA SER A 680 2.24 -13.88 1.72
C SER A 680 2.90 -12.68 2.43
N ARG A 681 2.06 -11.69 2.83
CA ARG A 681 2.47 -10.34 3.24
C ARG A 681 3.29 -9.65 2.14
N GLY A 682 2.96 -9.94 0.87
CA GLY A 682 3.53 -9.34 -0.32
C GLY A 682 2.83 -8.04 -0.71
N GLY A 683 2.96 -7.67 -1.98
CA GLY A 683 2.32 -6.50 -2.57
C GLY A 683 3.30 -5.43 -3.05
N LEU A 684 2.76 -4.39 -3.67
CA LEU A 684 3.50 -3.23 -4.17
C LEU A 684 3.26 -2.02 -3.27
N GLU A 685 4.29 -1.21 -3.08
CA GLU A 685 4.21 0.08 -2.41
C GLU A 685 5.24 1.04 -2.99
N HIS A 686 5.07 2.33 -2.73
CA HIS A 686 6.17 3.27 -2.94
C HIS A 686 7.22 3.18 -1.84
N ARG A 687 8.45 3.56 -2.17
CA ARG A 687 9.59 3.58 -1.24
C ARG A 687 10.42 4.86 -1.38
N GLY A 688 11.52 4.92 -0.61
CA GLY A 688 12.48 6.02 -0.62
C GLY A 688 12.13 7.12 0.38
N ASN A 689 13.11 7.86 0.91
CA ASN A 689 12.85 8.95 1.85
C ASN A 689 12.70 10.28 1.11
N THR A 690 13.83 10.91 0.76
CA THR A 690 13.84 12.15 -0.03
C THR A 690 13.34 11.92 -1.45
N SER A 691 13.69 10.77 -2.04
CA SER A 691 13.26 10.37 -3.39
C SER A 691 11.75 10.18 -3.51
N TYR A 692 11.05 9.87 -2.41
CA TYR A 692 9.60 9.75 -2.42
C TYR A 692 8.88 11.02 -2.85
N TRP A 693 9.48 12.18 -2.62
CA TRP A 693 8.90 13.48 -2.95
C TRP A 693 9.11 13.86 -4.42
N ARG A 694 9.91 13.10 -5.17
CA ARG A 694 10.09 13.36 -6.60
C ARG A 694 8.86 12.90 -7.39
N ARG A 695 8.70 13.41 -8.61
CA ARG A 695 7.57 13.02 -9.47
C ARG A 695 7.63 11.53 -9.83
N LYS A 696 8.81 11.04 -10.21
CA LYS A 696 9.08 9.61 -10.38
C LYS A 696 9.17 8.95 -9.01
N LYS A 697 8.20 8.09 -8.66
CA LYS A 697 8.21 7.37 -7.38
C LYS A 697 9.03 6.09 -7.53
N LEU A 698 9.79 5.78 -6.50
CA LEU A 698 10.41 4.47 -6.35
C LEU A 698 9.40 3.52 -5.74
N PHE A 699 9.53 2.22 -6.02
CA PHE A 699 8.67 1.19 -5.46
C PHE A 699 9.44 0.04 -4.80
N SER A 700 8.75 -0.68 -3.92
CA SER A 700 9.16 -1.99 -3.44
C SER A 700 8.09 -3.00 -3.78
N LEU A 701 8.45 -4.03 -4.54
CA LEU A 701 7.59 -5.14 -4.89
C LEU A 701 7.98 -6.37 -4.05
N LYS A 702 7.03 -6.97 -3.35
CA LYS A 702 7.25 -8.25 -2.65
C LYS A 702 6.34 -9.32 -3.22
N THR A 703 6.90 -10.29 -3.92
CA THR A 703 6.20 -11.39 -4.57
C THR A 703 5.79 -12.47 -3.56
N ASP A 704 4.77 -13.24 -3.90
CA ASP A 704 4.26 -14.36 -3.11
C ASP A 704 5.27 -15.50 -3.08
N GLU A 705 5.84 -15.80 -4.25
CA GLU A 705 6.90 -16.78 -4.45
C GLU A 705 8.23 -16.12 -4.83
N PRO A 706 9.38 -16.81 -4.71
CA PRO A 706 10.67 -16.30 -5.18
C PRO A 706 10.62 -15.81 -6.62
N HIS A 707 11.17 -14.62 -6.89
CA HIS A 707 11.08 -14.00 -8.22
C HIS A 707 12.19 -14.45 -9.18
N HIS A 708 13.32 -14.95 -8.67
CA HIS A 708 14.48 -15.41 -9.46
C HIS A 708 14.99 -14.43 -10.54
N LEU A 709 14.71 -13.14 -10.37
CA LEU A 709 15.00 -12.07 -11.34
C LEU A 709 16.43 -11.53 -11.22
N LEU A 710 17.01 -11.57 -10.02
CA LEU A 710 18.37 -11.07 -9.74
C LEU A 710 19.37 -12.22 -9.67
N ASP A 711 18.97 -13.32 -9.07
CA ASP A 711 19.74 -14.54 -8.90
C ASP A 711 18.81 -15.76 -8.72
N ARG A 712 19.37 -16.94 -8.47
CA ARG A 712 18.61 -18.18 -8.25
C ARG A 712 18.19 -18.39 -6.78
N SER A 713 18.36 -17.39 -5.92
CA SER A 713 18.01 -17.50 -4.50
C SER A 713 16.50 -17.53 -4.27
N GLY A 714 16.09 -17.76 -3.02
CA GLY A 714 14.70 -17.66 -2.57
C GLY A 714 14.15 -16.23 -2.48
N ARG A 715 14.80 -15.24 -3.10
CA ARG A 715 14.45 -13.82 -2.94
C ARG A 715 13.05 -13.48 -3.41
N ARG A 716 12.36 -12.71 -2.57
CA ARG A 716 10.96 -12.28 -2.79
C ARG A 716 10.78 -10.77 -2.88
N VAL A 717 11.82 -9.97 -2.60
CA VAL A 717 11.70 -8.51 -2.54
C VAL A 717 12.57 -7.84 -3.58
N ILE A 718 11.94 -7.06 -4.44
CA ILE A 718 12.58 -6.21 -5.44
C ILE A 718 12.48 -4.75 -4.99
N LEU A 719 13.61 -4.05 -5.06
CA LEU A 719 13.73 -2.65 -4.69
C LEU A 719 14.10 -1.81 -5.91
N ALA A 720 13.27 -0.81 -6.25
CA ALA A 720 13.66 0.20 -7.24
C ALA A 720 14.61 1.22 -6.61
N ILE A 721 15.79 1.43 -7.21
CA ILE A 721 16.83 2.37 -6.75
C ILE A 721 16.61 3.77 -7.33
N ASN A 722 17.17 4.78 -6.66
CA ASN A 722 16.97 6.19 -6.98
C ASN A 722 17.74 6.65 -8.23
N SER A 723 17.21 6.34 -9.41
CA SER A 723 17.81 6.75 -10.67
C SER A 723 17.79 8.26 -10.97
N LEU A 724 17.17 9.09 -10.13
CA LEU A 724 17.18 10.55 -10.32
C LEU A 724 18.45 11.20 -9.74
N GLN A 725 19.08 10.58 -8.73
CA GLN A 725 20.35 11.08 -8.17
C GLN A 725 21.55 10.65 -9.02
N ASP A 726 21.43 9.51 -9.71
CA ASP A 726 22.35 9.08 -10.76
C ASP A 726 21.66 9.06 -12.13
N PRO A 727 21.68 10.16 -12.88
CA PRO A 727 21.16 10.19 -14.23
C PRO A 727 21.92 9.31 -15.23
N THR A 728 23.08 8.75 -14.87
CA THR A 728 23.79 7.77 -15.72
C THR A 728 23.20 6.37 -15.59
N PHE A 729 22.53 6.06 -14.46
CA PHE A 729 22.08 4.73 -14.01
C PHE A 729 23.19 3.73 -13.68
N VAL A 730 24.46 4.05 -13.95
CA VAL A 730 25.55 3.07 -13.93
C VAL A 730 26.27 3.02 -12.56
N ARG A 731 26.29 4.12 -11.79
CA ARG A 731 27.16 4.30 -10.63
C ARG A 731 26.93 3.24 -9.55
N ASN A 732 25.68 3.07 -9.15
CA ASN A 732 25.34 2.22 -8.02
C ASN A 732 25.63 0.73 -8.30
N ARG A 733 25.23 0.24 -9.48
CA ARG A 733 25.57 -1.12 -9.92
C ARG A 733 27.08 -1.33 -10.05
N LEU A 734 27.81 -0.36 -10.64
CA LEU A 734 29.26 -0.44 -10.77
C LEU A 734 29.94 -0.58 -9.41
N ALA A 735 29.51 0.21 -8.41
CA ALA A 735 30.04 0.13 -7.05
C ALA A 735 29.82 -1.25 -6.41
N PHE A 736 28.61 -1.82 -6.58
CA PHE A 736 28.30 -3.16 -6.05
C PHE A 736 29.10 -4.27 -6.76
N ASP A 737 29.24 -4.20 -8.09
CA ASP A 737 30.02 -5.15 -8.88
C ASP A 737 31.50 -5.10 -8.50
N LEU A 738 32.06 -3.89 -8.29
CA LEU A 738 33.44 -3.71 -7.85
C LEU A 738 33.67 -4.29 -6.45
N PHE A 739 32.82 -3.93 -5.48
CA PHE A 739 32.97 -4.42 -4.11
C PHE A 739 32.98 -5.94 -4.02
N ARG A 740 32.07 -6.62 -4.74
CA ARG A 740 32.07 -8.09 -4.85
C ARG A 740 33.36 -8.61 -5.49
N SER A 741 33.82 -7.97 -6.56
CA SER A 741 35.04 -8.38 -7.27
C SER A 741 36.32 -8.25 -6.46
N TRP A 742 36.29 -7.47 -5.37
CA TRP A 742 37.44 -7.31 -4.47
C TRP A 742 37.57 -8.45 -3.47
N SER A 743 36.60 -9.37 -3.35
CA SER A 743 36.69 -10.51 -2.43
C SER A 743 38.02 -11.28 -2.54
N ASP A 744 38.63 -11.63 -1.40
CA ASP A 744 39.82 -12.48 -1.36
C ASP A 744 39.45 -13.96 -1.29
N PRO A 745 40.39 -14.87 -1.62
CA PRO A 745 40.17 -16.31 -1.44
C PRO A 745 39.76 -16.63 0.01
N GLY A 746 38.56 -17.18 0.19
CA GLY A 746 38.02 -17.56 1.51
C GLY A 746 37.21 -16.48 2.22
N THR A 747 37.16 -15.25 1.70
CA THR A 747 36.21 -14.20 2.13
C THR A 747 35.17 -13.93 1.04
N THR A 748 34.10 -13.21 1.37
CA THR A 748 33.08 -12.85 0.37
C THR A 748 32.53 -11.47 0.70
N ASN A 749 32.95 -10.48 -0.07
CA ASN A 749 32.38 -9.13 -0.01
C ASN A 749 30.95 -9.19 -0.53
N ARG A 750 30.01 -8.86 0.36
CA ARG A 750 28.59 -8.90 0.06
C ARG A 750 28.10 -7.53 -0.37
N ALA A 751 27.46 -7.46 -1.54
CA ALA A 751 26.75 -6.28 -2.01
C ALA A 751 25.49 -6.69 -2.78
N PRO A 752 24.47 -5.82 -2.89
CA PRO A 752 23.24 -6.12 -3.62
C PRO A 752 23.46 -6.42 -5.09
N ASP A 753 22.84 -7.48 -5.59
CA ASP A 753 22.69 -7.70 -7.03
C ASP A 753 21.70 -6.67 -7.59
N SER A 754 21.95 -6.17 -8.81
CA SER A 754 21.01 -5.27 -9.47
C SER A 754 21.00 -5.43 -10.99
N ARG A 755 19.89 -5.04 -11.61
CA ARG A 755 19.71 -5.03 -13.06
C ARG A 755 18.83 -3.88 -13.50
N PHE A 756 19.08 -3.38 -14.71
CA PHE A 756 18.23 -2.37 -15.33
C PHE A 756 17.00 -3.02 -15.95
N ALA A 757 15.84 -2.38 -15.83
CA ALA A 757 14.61 -2.80 -16.48
C ALA A 757 13.73 -1.60 -16.80
N GLU A 758 13.01 -1.67 -17.92
CA GLU A 758 11.87 -0.81 -18.14
C GLU A 758 10.72 -1.26 -17.23
N VAL A 759 10.07 -0.33 -16.56
CA VAL A 759 8.91 -0.62 -15.72
C VAL A 759 7.68 0.01 -16.37
N PHE A 760 6.61 -0.78 -16.45
CA PHE A 760 5.31 -0.35 -16.92
C PHE A 760 4.32 -0.50 -15.76
N LEU A 761 3.51 0.53 -15.50
CA LEU A 761 2.50 0.51 -14.46
C LEU A 761 1.12 0.62 -15.11
N ASN A 762 0.26 -0.39 -14.90
CA ASN A 762 -1.06 -0.51 -15.51
C ASN A 762 -1.03 -0.34 -17.04
N GLY A 763 0.02 -0.89 -17.67
CA GLY A 763 0.23 -0.87 -19.12
C GLY A 763 0.87 0.39 -19.69
N ARG A 764 1.14 1.46 -18.91
CA ARG A 764 1.88 2.65 -19.39
C ARG A 764 3.33 2.63 -18.94
N TYR A 765 4.23 3.16 -19.76
CA TYR A 765 5.63 3.33 -19.39
C TYR A 765 5.75 4.18 -18.13
N TYR A 766 6.37 3.60 -17.10
CA TYR A 766 6.63 4.27 -15.84
C TYR A 766 8.04 4.84 -15.79
N GLY A 767 9.00 4.18 -16.44
CA GLY A 767 10.39 4.64 -16.50
C GLY A 767 11.37 3.49 -16.56
N LEU A 768 12.63 3.84 -16.79
CA LEU A 768 13.78 2.96 -16.62
C LEU A 768 14.14 2.90 -15.14
N PHE A 769 14.41 1.72 -14.58
CA PHE A 769 14.82 1.57 -13.19
C PHE A 769 16.00 0.61 -13.05
N GLU A 770 16.85 0.88 -12.07
CA GLU A 770 17.69 -0.16 -11.47
C GLU A 770 16.86 -0.90 -10.41
N LEU A 771 16.64 -2.19 -10.65
CA LEU A 771 16.01 -3.12 -9.74
C LEU A 771 17.10 -3.84 -8.94
N SER A 772 17.08 -3.71 -7.62
CA SER A 772 18.13 -4.21 -6.73
C SER A 772 17.59 -5.14 -5.65
N ALA A 773 18.46 -6.03 -5.17
CA ALA A 773 18.21 -6.86 -4.00
C ALA A 773 18.12 -5.98 -2.75
N ARG A 774 17.35 -6.44 -1.76
CA ARG A 774 17.38 -5.85 -0.43
C ARG A 774 18.58 -6.41 0.35
N VAL A 775 19.23 -5.58 1.16
CA VAL A 775 20.18 -6.07 2.18
C VAL A 775 19.38 -6.70 3.31
N ASP A 776 19.33 -8.03 3.28
CA ASP A 776 18.62 -8.87 4.25
C ASP A 776 19.27 -10.26 4.34
N GLU A 777 18.66 -11.14 5.12
CA GLU A 777 19.18 -12.48 5.42
C GLU A 777 19.35 -13.33 4.15
N GLU A 778 18.50 -13.16 3.14
CA GLU A 778 18.56 -13.87 1.85
C GLU A 778 19.79 -13.44 1.04
N LEU A 779 20.14 -12.15 1.05
CA LEU A 779 21.39 -11.67 0.47
C LEU A 779 22.62 -12.22 1.21
N LEU A 780 22.55 -12.27 2.55
CA LEU A 780 23.68 -12.62 3.39
C LEU A 780 23.99 -14.13 3.41
N ALA A 781 22.96 -14.97 3.26
CA ALA A 781 23.06 -16.42 3.29
C ALA A 781 23.64 -17.06 2.01
N ALA A 782 23.81 -16.28 0.92
CA ALA A 782 24.08 -16.75 -0.45
C ALA A 782 24.95 -18.03 -0.58
N GLY A 783 24.23 -19.15 -0.71
CA GLY A 783 24.61 -20.52 -1.08
C GLY A 783 23.32 -21.33 -1.30
N PRO A 784 23.28 -22.40 -2.12
CA PRO A 784 22.03 -23.06 -2.57
C PRO A 784 21.25 -23.85 -1.51
N ALA A 785 21.66 -23.83 -0.24
CA ALA A 785 20.90 -24.42 0.84
C ALA A 785 19.87 -23.40 1.35
N ALA A 786 18.58 -23.70 1.15
CA ALA A 786 17.51 -22.96 1.80
C ALA A 786 17.78 -22.94 3.31
N ALA A 787 17.97 -21.74 3.86
CA ALA A 787 18.15 -21.54 5.29
C ALA A 787 16.91 -22.13 6.00
N GLY A 788 17.11 -23.12 6.87
CA GLY A 788 16.03 -23.64 7.71
C GLY A 788 15.58 -22.56 8.69
N ALA A 789 14.43 -22.73 9.33
CA ALA A 789 13.91 -21.77 10.33
C ALA A 789 14.87 -21.49 11.51
N ALA A 790 15.92 -22.30 11.69
CA ALA A 790 16.99 -22.08 12.68
C ALA A 790 18.05 -21.04 12.24
N ASP A 791 18.18 -20.74 10.94
CA ASP A 791 19.15 -19.79 10.39
C ASP A 791 18.62 -18.35 10.28
N GLU A 792 17.32 -18.12 10.46
CA GLU A 792 16.68 -16.79 10.33
C GLU A 792 17.22 -15.74 11.33
N LEU A 793 17.90 -16.16 12.39
CA LEU A 793 18.47 -15.27 13.42
C LEU A 793 19.99 -15.15 13.38
N ARG A 794 20.66 -15.70 12.36
CA ARG A 794 22.14 -15.61 12.27
C ARG A 794 22.61 -14.17 12.07
N TRP A 795 21.89 -13.37 11.29
CA TRP A 795 22.34 -12.03 10.89
C TRP A 795 21.47 -10.94 11.50
N ILE A 796 22.10 -9.88 12.00
CA ILE A 796 21.42 -8.63 12.36
C ILE A 796 21.88 -7.54 11.41
N VAL A 797 20.92 -6.88 10.74
CA VAL A 797 21.20 -5.76 9.82
C VAL A 797 20.92 -4.46 10.57
N TYR A 798 21.95 -3.65 10.77
CA TYR A 798 21.85 -2.30 11.32
C TYR A 798 21.91 -1.26 10.20
N ARG A 799 21.15 -0.18 10.35
CA ARG A 799 21.27 1.00 9.50
C ARG A 799 21.32 2.28 10.33
N HIS A 800 22.23 3.17 10.00
CA HIS A 800 22.29 4.49 10.63
C HIS A 800 21.00 5.29 10.33
N GLU A 801 20.39 5.87 11.36
CA GLU A 801 19.27 6.80 11.22
C GLU A 801 19.57 8.10 11.98
N THR A 802 19.37 9.23 11.29
CA THR A 802 19.43 10.56 11.92
C THR A 802 18.06 10.91 12.48
N LEU A 803 17.87 10.73 13.79
CA LEU A 803 16.59 10.96 14.47
C LEU A 803 16.46 12.43 14.89
N ARG A 804 15.27 13.03 14.95
CA ARG A 804 15.08 14.40 15.50
C ARG A 804 14.48 14.37 16.92
N PRO A 805 15.03 15.12 17.92
CA PRO A 805 16.28 15.89 17.87
C PRO A 805 17.48 14.99 17.56
N PHE A 806 18.47 15.52 16.82
CA PHE A 806 19.60 14.80 16.21
C PHE A 806 20.27 13.80 17.16
N LYS A 807 19.79 12.56 17.14
CA LYS A 807 20.45 11.40 17.74
C LYS A 807 20.90 10.50 16.61
N GLU A 808 22.18 10.17 16.63
CA GLU A 808 22.82 9.25 15.70
C GLU A 808 22.76 7.87 16.35
N GLU A 809 21.89 7.00 15.84
CA GLU A 809 21.71 5.65 16.37
C GLU A 809 21.69 4.64 15.25
N MET A 810 22.31 3.48 15.50
CA MET A 810 22.22 2.32 14.63
C MET A 810 20.91 1.58 14.88
N ARG A 811 19.98 1.69 13.95
CA ARG A 811 18.67 1.04 14.04
C ARG A 811 18.73 -0.38 13.50
N VAL A 812 18.17 -1.32 14.24
CA VAL A 812 17.90 -2.68 13.75
C VAL A 812 16.88 -2.60 12.60
N ARG A 813 17.31 -3.00 11.40
CA ARG A 813 16.44 -3.21 10.23
C ARG A 813 15.93 -4.63 10.15
N ARG A 814 16.76 -5.59 10.56
CA ARG A 814 16.49 -7.02 10.59
C ARG A 814 17.22 -7.69 11.75
N PRO A 815 16.62 -8.69 12.43
CA PRO A 815 15.24 -9.21 12.25
C PRO A 815 14.16 -8.16 12.60
N ALA A 816 12.91 -8.39 12.23
CA ALA A 816 11.83 -7.42 12.47
C ALA A 816 11.44 -7.33 13.96
N ASP A 817 11.15 -6.12 14.47
CA ASP A 817 10.92 -5.75 15.88
C ASP A 817 10.04 -6.70 16.71
N HIS A 818 9.09 -7.40 16.08
CA HIS A 818 8.25 -8.40 16.75
C HIS A 818 8.99 -9.66 17.25
N HIS A 819 10.23 -9.90 16.79
CA HIS A 819 11.08 -11.00 17.25
C HIS A 819 11.82 -10.69 18.57
N GLY A 820 11.88 -9.42 18.99
CA GLY A 820 12.62 -8.99 20.19
C GLY A 820 13.41 -7.71 19.97
N ASP A 821 14.17 -7.31 20.98
CA ASP A 821 15.16 -6.23 20.87
C ASP A 821 16.51 -6.83 20.47
N PHE A 822 17.04 -6.37 19.33
CA PHE A 822 18.33 -6.80 18.76
C PHE A 822 19.37 -5.65 18.76
N SER A 823 19.12 -4.59 19.54
CA SER A 823 20.04 -3.45 19.66
C SER A 823 21.24 -3.73 20.58
N GLY A 824 21.18 -4.78 21.41
CA GLY A 824 22.22 -5.14 22.38
C GLY A 824 23.64 -5.20 21.79
N PRO A 825 23.89 -6.01 20.74
CA PRO A 825 25.23 -6.14 20.17
C PRO A 825 25.82 -4.81 19.68
N VAL A 826 25.05 -3.98 18.96
CA VAL A 826 25.57 -2.70 18.47
C VAL A 826 25.78 -1.69 19.60
N ARG A 827 24.90 -1.65 20.61
CA ARG A 827 25.06 -0.78 21.79
C ARG A 827 26.26 -1.18 22.66
N GLU A 828 26.53 -2.47 22.78
CA GLU A 828 27.73 -2.98 23.44
C GLU A 828 28.99 -2.59 22.66
N PHE A 829 28.94 -2.73 21.34
CA PHE A 829 30.05 -2.36 20.47
C PHE A 829 30.33 -0.85 20.50
N GLU A 830 29.32 0.00 20.38
CA GLU A 830 29.44 1.46 20.50
C GLU A 830 29.98 1.87 21.88
N ARG A 831 29.51 1.25 22.97
CA ARG A 831 30.03 1.50 24.32
C ARG A 831 31.49 1.06 24.47
N TRP A 832 31.89 -0.04 23.85
CA TRP A 832 33.27 -0.51 23.85
C TRP A 832 34.17 0.44 23.05
N LEU A 833 33.72 0.90 21.89
CA LEU A 833 34.45 1.89 21.08
C LEU A 833 34.61 3.25 21.79
N ALA A 834 33.70 3.61 22.71
CA ALA A 834 33.78 4.84 23.48
C ALA A 834 34.80 4.80 24.65
N GLN A 835 35.40 3.65 24.94
CA GLN A 835 36.42 3.50 25.98
C GLN A 835 37.81 3.93 25.46
N SER A 836 38.71 4.39 26.35
CA SER A 836 40.08 4.77 25.98
C SER A 836 40.83 3.58 25.36
N ALA A 837 41.43 3.79 24.19
CA ALA A 837 42.21 2.76 23.50
C ALA A 837 43.49 2.41 24.28
N GLY A 838 43.67 1.12 24.60
CA GLY A 838 44.92 0.56 25.13
C GLY A 838 45.80 -0.04 24.03
N PRO A 839 46.99 -0.57 24.37
CA PRO A 839 47.95 -1.09 23.39
C PRO A 839 47.41 -2.27 22.55
N ASP A 840 46.46 -3.05 23.06
CA ASP A 840 45.86 -4.19 22.36
C ASP A 840 44.55 -3.85 21.61
N TRP A 841 44.14 -2.58 21.61
CA TRP A 841 42.80 -2.16 21.14
C TRP A 841 42.50 -2.57 19.70
N GLU A 842 43.48 -2.46 18.78
CA GLU A 842 43.28 -2.84 17.38
C GLU A 842 43.14 -4.35 17.20
N ALA A 843 43.93 -5.16 17.93
CA ALA A 843 43.81 -6.61 17.91
C ALA A 843 42.45 -7.06 18.46
N ASP A 844 41.94 -6.35 19.46
CA ASP A 844 40.62 -6.57 20.04
C ASP A 844 39.50 -6.14 19.08
N LEU A 845 39.69 -5.02 18.36
CA LEU A 845 38.78 -4.58 17.31
C LEU A 845 38.70 -5.61 16.18
N ALA A 846 39.83 -6.16 15.74
CA ALA A 846 39.90 -7.16 14.67
C ALA A 846 39.16 -8.46 15.02
N ARG A 847 38.97 -8.77 16.31
CA ARG A 847 38.14 -9.90 16.77
C ARG A 847 36.64 -9.60 16.74
N ARG A 848 36.26 -8.32 16.66
CA ARG A 848 34.87 -7.86 16.71
C ARG A 848 34.38 -7.32 15.36
N LEU A 849 35.26 -6.82 14.51
CA LEU A 849 34.96 -6.20 13.22
C LEU A 849 35.90 -6.73 12.14
N ASP A 850 35.34 -7.10 11.00
CA ASP A 850 36.10 -7.42 9.79
C ASP A 850 36.75 -6.14 9.23
N LEU A 851 38.02 -5.92 9.60
CA LEU A 851 38.83 -4.79 9.15
C LEU A 851 39.13 -4.85 7.64
N GLY A 852 39.06 -6.02 7.01
CA GLY A 852 39.21 -6.16 5.56
C GLY A 852 38.00 -5.60 4.83
N SER A 853 36.79 -6.02 5.25
CA SER A 853 35.52 -5.48 4.75
C SER A 853 35.42 -3.96 4.94
N MET A 854 35.89 -3.44 6.08
CA MET A 854 35.92 -2.00 6.34
C MET A 854 36.89 -1.26 5.42
N ALA A 855 38.10 -1.79 5.22
CA ALA A 855 39.09 -1.21 4.31
C ALA A 855 38.56 -1.17 2.87
N ASP A 856 37.97 -2.26 2.38
CA ASP A 856 37.36 -2.31 1.05
C ASP A 856 36.19 -1.32 0.93
N LEU A 857 35.34 -1.17 1.96
CA LEU A 857 34.28 -0.16 1.94
C LEU A 857 34.87 1.25 1.88
N GLN A 858 35.89 1.55 2.67
CA GLN A 858 36.53 2.86 2.71
C GLN A 858 37.17 3.23 1.37
N LEU A 859 37.88 2.29 0.74
CA LEU A 859 38.42 2.48 -0.60
C LEU A 859 37.30 2.72 -1.63
N LEU A 860 36.20 1.98 -1.54
CA LEU A 860 35.04 2.17 -2.43
C LEU A 860 34.38 3.54 -2.25
N LEU A 861 34.20 3.99 -1.00
CA LEU A 861 33.64 5.32 -0.69
C LEU A 861 34.47 6.43 -1.36
N ASN A 862 35.79 6.34 -1.25
CA ASN A 862 36.72 7.31 -1.79
C ASN A 862 36.83 7.27 -3.31
N LEU A 863 36.79 6.08 -3.92
CA LEU A 863 36.78 5.90 -5.37
C LEU A 863 35.53 6.51 -6.02
N PHE A 864 34.36 6.36 -5.39
CA PHE A 864 33.12 6.92 -5.91
C PHE A 864 32.83 8.33 -5.43
N GLN A 865 33.62 8.83 -4.46
CA GLN A 865 33.31 10.02 -3.68
C GLN A 865 31.85 10.00 -3.20
N ASN A 866 31.43 8.87 -2.61
CA ASN A 866 30.06 8.70 -2.15
C ASN A 866 29.82 9.49 -0.86
N ARG A 867 29.32 10.72 -1.02
CA ARG A 867 29.04 11.62 0.12
C ARG A 867 27.62 11.48 0.67
N ASN A 868 26.90 10.39 0.37
CA ASN A 868 25.56 10.20 0.90
C ASN A 868 25.63 10.02 2.42
N GLY A 869 25.13 11.00 3.18
CA GLY A 869 25.29 11.05 4.63
C GLY A 869 26.53 11.79 5.12
N TYR A 870 27.31 12.42 4.23
CA TYR A 870 28.50 13.20 4.57
C TYR A 870 28.15 14.63 5.08
N PRO A 871 28.93 15.20 6.02
CA PRO A 871 29.99 14.54 6.79
C PRO A 871 29.44 13.41 7.64
N PHE A 872 30.16 12.29 7.68
CA PHE A 872 29.82 11.11 8.49
C PHE A 872 30.10 11.41 9.95
N LYS A 873 29.24 12.22 10.58
CA LYS A 873 29.39 12.68 11.98
C LYS A 873 29.27 11.56 13.01
N TYR A 874 28.96 10.35 12.55
CA TYR A 874 28.80 9.14 13.32
C TYR A 874 30.04 8.24 13.25
N LEU A 875 30.16 7.35 14.25
CA LEU A 875 31.28 6.43 14.41
C LEU A 875 31.34 5.36 13.30
N LEU A 876 30.19 4.77 12.96
CA LEU A 876 30.06 3.58 12.09
C LEU A 876 29.32 3.93 10.79
N HIS A 877 29.79 3.45 9.63
CA HIS A 877 29.17 3.71 8.33
C HIS A 877 27.73 3.15 8.20
N GLU A 878 26.96 3.63 7.21
CA GLU A 878 25.49 3.50 7.11
C GLU A 878 24.89 2.09 7.28
N ILE A 879 25.51 1.01 6.75
CA ILE A 879 24.98 -0.35 6.89
C ILE A 879 26.04 -1.27 7.49
N LEU A 880 25.73 -1.78 8.69
CA LEU A 880 26.57 -2.67 9.46
C LEU A 880 25.83 -3.97 9.71
N ILE A 881 26.49 -5.10 9.52
CA ILE A 881 25.92 -6.44 9.72
C ILE A 881 26.63 -7.10 10.89
N TYR A 882 25.89 -7.78 11.76
CA TYR A 882 26.44 -8.64 12.80
C TYR A 882 26.18 -10.11 12.48
N ASP A 883 27.24 -10.92 12.42
CA ASP A 883 27.18 -12.39 12.35
C ASP A 883 27.10 -12.95 13.76
N MET A 884 25.92 -13.39 14.19
CA MET A 884 25.73 -13.99 15.52
C MET A 884 26.58 -15.25 15.70
N ALA A 885 26.84 -16.00 14.62
CA ALA A 885 27.60 -17.25 14.69
C ALA A 885 29.10 -16.99 14.91
N LYS A 886 29.63 -15.90 14.35
CA LYS A 886 31.04 -15.50 14.50
C LYS A 886 31.27 -14.47 15.59
N GLN A 887 30.20 -13.81 16.06
CA GLN A 887 30.24 -12.63 16.92
C GLN A 887 31.07 -11.46 16.32
N THR A 888 31.00 -11.31 15.00
CA THR A 888 31.77 -10.31 14.25
C THR A 888 30.87 -9.40 13.42
N PHE A 889 31.22 -8.13 13.36
CA PHE A 889 30.63 -7.13 12.48
C PHE A 889 31.34 -7.06 11.12
N PHE A 890 30.62 -6.65 10.06
CA PHE A 890 31.19 -6.29 8.76
C PHE A 890 30.27 -5.31 8.02
N PHE A 891 30.77 -4.65 6.98
CA PHE A 891 30.03 -3.63 6.24
C PHE A 891 29.48 -4.14 4.91
N VAL A 892 28.36 -3.55 4.46
CA VAL A 892 27.76 -3.78 3.14
C VAL A 892 27.52 -2.42 2.47
N PRO A 893 27.97 -2.18 1.23
CA PRO A 893 27.75 -0.92 0.54
C PRO A 893 26.27 -0.73 0.15
N TRP A 894 25.79 0.51 0.20
CA TRP A 894 24.43 0.89 -0.18
C TRP A 894 24.35 2.38 -0.56
N ASP A 895 23.37 2.72 -1.41
CA ASP A 895 23.07 4.07 -1.92
C ASP A 895 24.32 4.80 -2.52
N PHE A 896 24.89 4.27 -3.61
CA PHE A 896 26.05 4.83 -4.35
C PHE A 896 25.65 5.70 -5.57
N GLU A 897 24.41 6.19 -5.61
CA GLU A 897 23.87 6.97 -6.72
C GLU A 897 24.24 8.47 -6.70
N MET A 898 24.79 9.02 -5.62
CA MET A 898 25.07 10.46 -5.60
C MET A 898 26.21 10.84 -6.54
N THR A 899 26.01 11.86 -7.37
CA THR A 899 27.01 12.37 -8.31
C THR A 899 27.80 13.54 -7.70
N PRO A 900 29.10 13.38 -7.40
CA PRO A 900 29.96 14.43 -6.85
C PRO A 900 30.39 15.44 -7.93
N VAL A 901 31.04 16.53 -7.52
CA VAL A 901 31.59 17.56 -8.41
C VAL A 901 33.08 17.29 -8.62
N LEU A 902 33.54 17.32 -9.89
CA LEU A 902 34.96 17.23 -10.25
C LEU A 902 35.78 18.32 -9.57
N GLY A 903 37.01 17.99 -9.16
CA GLY A 903 37.92 18.92 -8.51
C GLY A 903 37.62 19.19 -7.03
N GLN A 904 36.59 18.56 -6.47
CA GLN A 904 36.24 18.68 -5.05
C GLN A 904 36.64 17.45 -4.24
N TRP A 905 37.46 16.54 -4.78
CA TRP A 905 37.80 15.29 -4.11
C TRP A 905 38.31 15.51 -2.68
N GLU A 906 37.82 14.69 -1.75
CA GLU A 906 38.29 14.67 -0.36
C GLU A 906 38.33 13.23 0.15
N TRP A 907 39.20 12.97 1.13
CA TRP A 907 39.29 11.65 1.76
C TRP A 907 38.12 11.45 2.74
N LEU A 908 37.15 10.64 2.33
CA LEU A 908 35.92 10.31 3.06
C LEU A 908 36.18 9.21 4.10
N ARG A 909 35.74 9.45 5.33
CA ARG A 909 35.93 8.56 6.48
C ARG A 909 34.86 8.77 7.54
N SER A 910 34.45 7.70 8.23
CA SER A 910 33.63 7.79 9.44
C SER A 910 34.48 8.14 10.66
N GLY A 911 33.85 8.32 11.83
CA GLY A 911 34.57 8.52 13.08
C GLY A 911 35.55 7.39 13.41
N LEU A 912 35.14 6.12 13.23
CA LEU A 912 36.00 4.95 13.49
C LEU A 912 37.20 4.89 12.52
N MET A 913 36.95 5.14 11.23
CA MET A 913 38.01 5.16 10.22
C MET A 913 39.04 6.26 10.53
N THR A 914 38.56 7.45 10.92
CA THR A 914 39.44 8.56 11.32
C THR A 914 40.33 8.18 12.50
N GLY A 915 39.77 7.57 13.55
CA GLY A 915 40.55 7.12 14.71
C GLY A 915 41.61 6.07 14.33
N LEU A 916 41.24 5.08 13.53
CA LEU A 916 42.18 4.05 13.09
C LEU A 916 43.31 4.58 12.19
N GLU A 917 43.02 5.50 11.28
CA GLU A 917 44.05 6.11 10.44
C GLU A 917 45.05 6.93 11.26
N CYS A 918 44.58 7.68 12.26
CA CYS A 918 45.43 8.51 13.11
C CYS A 918 46.25 7.68 14.10
N ASP A 919 45.62 6.66 14.70
CA ASP A 919 46.16 5.97 15.88
C ASP A 919 46.76 4.60 15.56
N SER A 920 46.46 4.01 14.39
CA SER A 920 46.99 2.71 13.95
C SER A 920 47.81 2.79 12.65
N PRO A 921 49.14 2.67 12.75
CA PRO A 921 50.00 2.48 11.58
C PRO A 921 49.73 1.18 10.82
N ALA A 922 49.17 0.16 11.47
CA ALA A 922 48.87 -1.12 10.83
C ALA A 922 47.64 -1.02 9.92
N TYR A 923 46.60 -0.29 10.33
CA TYR A 923 45.43 -0.03 9.49
C TYR A 923 45.77 0.87 8.29
N ALA A 924 46.56 1.94 8.50
CA ALA A 924 47.04 2.80 7.41
C ALA A 924 47.82 1.99 6.36
N ARG A 925 48.73 1.10 6.80
CA ARG A 925 49.44 0.17 5.90
C ARG A 925 48.48 -0.78 5.18
N ARG A 926 47.48 -1.34 5.88
CA ARG A 926 46.46 -2.20 5.28
C ARG A 926 45.74 -1.51 4.12
N LEU A 927 45.32 -0.25 4.28
CA LEU A 927 44.68 0.52 3.20
C LEU A 927 45.60 0.69 2.00
N ALA A 928 46.86 1.08 2.23
CA ALA A 928 47.84 1.27 1.17
C ALA A 928 48.22 -0.03 0.44
N ASP A 929 48.46 -1.12 1.19
CA ASP A 929 48.73 -2.46 0.64
C ASP A 929 47.54 -2.96 -0.18
N ARG A 930 46.33 -2.81 0.37
CA ARG A 930 45.11 -3.24 -0.31
C ARG A 930 44.85 -2.45 -1.58
N TRP A 931 45.02 -1.14 -1.55
CA TRP A 931 44.90 -0.31 -2.75
C TRP A 931 45.93 -0.70 -3.83
N ARG A 932 47.20 -0.88 -3.44
CA ARG A 932 48.25 -1.37 -4.36
C ARG A 932 47.91 -2.73 -4.97
N GLU A 933 47.37 -3.64 -4.17
CA GLU A 933 46.91 -4.95 -4.65
C GLU A 933 45.79 -4.81 -5.69
N LEU A 934 44.76 -4.02 -5.40
CA LEU A 934 43.64 -3.78 -6.32
C LEU A 934 44.12 -3.13 -7.64
N ARG A 935 45.07 -2.20 -7.54
CA ARG A 935 45.75 -1.57 -8.70
C ARG A 935 46.55 -2.61 -9.50
N ALA A 936 47.32 -3.47 -8.84
CA ALA A 936 48.12 -4.52 -9.48
C ALA A 936 47.28 -5.60 -10.17
N ARG A 937 46.14 -5.98 -9.58
CA ARG A 937 45.15 -6.89 -10.18
C ARG A 937 44.44 -6.28 -11.41
N ARG A 938 44.75 -5.03 -11.77
CA ARG A 938 44.10 -4.21 -12.82
C ARG A 938 42.59 -4.02 -12.64
N GLY A 939 42.04 -4.30 -11.46
CA GLY A 939 40.60 -4.19 -11.19
C GLY A 939 40.10 -2.75 -11.07
N VAL A 940 41.00 -1.78 -10.89
CA VAL A 940 40.74 -0.34 -10.74
C VAL A 940 41.66 0.52 -11.64
N ALA A 941 42.11 -0.03 -12.78
CA ALA A 941 42.81 0.76 -13.80
C ALA A 941 41.82 1.70 -14.50
N PRO A 942 42.20 2.94 -14.89
CA PRO A 942 41.29 3.89 -15.53
C PRO A 942 40.60 3.31 -16.77
N GLU A 943 41.32 2.56 -17.60
CA GLU A 943 40.80 1.93 -18.82
C GLU A 943 39.81 0.82 -18.49
N GLU A 944 40.07 0.03 -17.44
CA GLU A 944 39.18 -1.04 -17.00
C GLU A 944 37.89 -0.49 -16.39
N LEU A 945 37.97 0.58 -15.59
CA LEU A 945 36.77 1.24 -15.05
C LEU A 945 35.96 1.89 -16.18
N ALA A 946 36.61 2.55 -17.15
CA ALA A 946 35.93 3.11 -18.32
C ALA A 946 35.23 2.01 -19.13
N ARG A 947 35.90 0.88 -19.37
CA ARG A 947 35.33 -0.30 -20.05
C ARG A 947 34.08 -0.82 -19.31
N ARG A 948 34.13 -0.95 -17.99
CA ARG A 948 32.97 -1.39 -17.17
C ARG A 948 31.81 -0.39 -17.22
N VAL A 949 32.10 0.92 -17.20
CA VAL A 949 31.09 1.96 -17.39
C VAL A 949 30.40 1.79 -18.74
N ASP A 950 31.19 1.62 -19.81
CA ASP A 950 30.66 1.46 -21.17
C ASP A 950 29.84 0.17 -21.35
N GLU A 951 30.27 -0.93 -20.74
CA GLU A 951 29.52 -2.20 -20.76
C GLU A 951 28.17 -2.10 -20.05
N LEU A 952 28.13 -1.44 -18.89
CA LEU A 952 26.88 -1.20 -18.16
C LEU A 952 25.97 -0.20 -18.88
N ALA A 953 26.53 0.79 -19.57
CA ALA A 953 25.79 1.79 -20.32
C ALA A 953 25.23 1.26 -21.65
N LYS A 954 25.94 0.32 -22.32
CA LYS A 954 25.57 -0.23 -23.63
C LYS A 954 24.09 -0.61 -23.79
N PRO A 955 23.46 -1.39 -22.87
CA PRO A 955 22.05 -1.75 -23.03
C PRO A 955 21.08 -0.57 -22.82
N LEU A 956 21.53 0.54 -22.22
CA LEU A 956 20.72 1.72 -21.92
C LEU A 956 20.66 2.74 -23.08
N ALA A 957 21.66 2.77 -23.96
CA ALA A 957 21.85 3.84 -24.93
C ALA A 957 20.61 4.15 -25.80
N GLY A 958 19.91 3.12 -26.27
CA GLY A 958 18.69 3.28 -27.06
C GLY A 958 17.44 3.67 -26.27
N TYR A 959 17.51 3.69 -24.94
CA TYR A 959 16.35 3.82 -24.04
C TYR A 959 16.40 5.08 -23.18
N ILE A 960 17.58 5.66 -22.94
CA ILE A 960 17.75 6.81 -22.05
C ILE A 960 16.97 8.03 -22.52
N GLU A 961 16.85 8.25 -23.83
CA GLU A 961 16.07 9.38 -24.34
C GLU A 961 14.60 9.30 -23.89
N TRP A 962 14.01 8.10 -23.90
CA TRP A 962 12.64 7.85 -23.44
C TRP A 962 12.45 8.12 -21.95
N GLU A 963 13.45 7.72 -21.16
CA GLU A 963 13.54 8.05 -19.75
C GLU A 963 13.63 9.57 -19.53
N TYR A 964 14.52 10.27 -20.23
CA TYR A 964 14.74 11.70 -20.04
C TYR A 964 13.56 12.55 -20.54
N ARG A 965 12.82 12.10 -21.56
CA ARG A 965 11.55 12.72 -21.97
C ARG A 965 10.50 12.66 -20.86
N SER A 966 10.43 11.53 -20.16
CA SER A 966 9.46 11.31 -19.08
C SER A 966 9.91 11.96 -17.77
N TRP A 967 11.21 11.93 -17.50
CA TRP A 967 11.84 12.31 -16.23
C TRP A 967 13.14 13.11 -16.47
N PRO A 968 13.06 14.38 -16.91
CA PRO A 968 14.25 15.14 -17.31
C PRO A 968 15.22 15.37 -16.12
N PRO A 969 16.50 14.97 -16.21
CA PRO A 969 17.50 15.17 -15.15
C PRO A 969 18.30 16.49 -15.30
N GLY A 970 17.79 17.47 -16.07
CA GLY A 970 18.47 18.73 -16.40
C GLY A 970 19.24 18.70 -17.72
N GLY A 971 19.87 19.82 -18.11
CA GLY A 971 20.33 20.11 -19.48
C GLY A 971 21.63 19.47 -19.99
N ARG A 972 22.27 18.55 -19.26
CA ARG A 972 23.48 17.84 -19.74
C ARG A 972 23.10 16.55 -20.49
N PRO A 973 23.60 16.32 -21.73
CA PRO A 973 23.43 15.05 -22.46
C PRO A 973 23.93 13.83 -21.69
N TRP A 974 23.41 12.64 -21.97
CA TRP A 974 23.74 11.43 -21.21
C TRP A 974 25.19 10.99 -21.42
N GLU A 975 25.69 11.07 -22.65
CA GLU A 975 27.07 10.74 -23.02
C GLU A 975 28.06 11.61 -22.24
N ALA A 976 27.79 12.91 -22.15
CA ALA A 976 28.59 13.84 -21.35
C ALA A 976 28.55 13.54 -19.85
N ARG A 977 27.52 12.85 -19.35
CA ARG A 977 27.45 12.38 -17.95
C ARG A 977 28.25 11.10 -17.75
N LEU A 978 28.29 10.20 -18.73
CA LEU A 978 29.16 9.03 -18.70
C LEU A 978 30.64 9.44 -18.73
N GLU A 979 31.01 10.38 -19.59
CA GLU A 979 32.39 10.91 -19.63
C GLU A 979 32.74 11.65 -18.33
N HIS A 980 31.81 12.40 -17.76
CA HIS A 980 31.99 13.00 -16.45
C HIS A 980 32.20 11.94 -15.34
N LEU A 981 31.46 10.83 -15.37
CA LEU A 981 31.64 9.72 -14.45
C LEU A 981 33.04 9.10 -14.58
N LYS A 982 33.50 8.84 -15.81
CA LYS A 982 34.85 8.30 -16.07
C LYS A 982 35.93 9.25 -15.56
N ALA A 983 35.80 10.55 -15.82
CA ALA A 983 36.72 11.57 -15.32
C ALA A 983 36.76 11.61 -13.78
N LEU A 984 35.60 11.50 -13.11
CA LEU A 984 35.52 11.47 -11.65
C LEU A 984 36.23 10.25 -11.05
N LEU A 985 36.06 9.08 -11.67
CA LEU A 985 36.75 7.86 -11.25
C LEU A 985 38.26 7.99 -11.45
N ASN A 986 38.70 8.59 -12.57
CA ASN A 986 40.12 8.82 -12.82
C ASN A 986 40.75 9.82 -11.84
N GLU A 987 40.09 10.96 -11.58
CA GLU A 987 40.53 11.91 -10.54
C GLU A 987 40.64 11.20 -9.19
N SER A 988 39.64 10.38 -8.84
CA SER A 988 39.66 9.66 -7.56
C SER A 988 40.83 8.69 -7.48
N ILE A 989 41.16 7.98 -8.56
CA ILE A 989 42.34 7.11 -8.61
C ILE A 989 43.61 7.91 -8.36
N GLU A 990 43.82 9.01 -9.09
CA GLU A 990 45.03 9.85 -8.97
C GLU A 990 45.20 10.37 -7.54
N ARG A 991 44.12 10.88 -6.95
CA ARG A 991 44.12 11.37 -5.56
C ARG A 991 44.33 10.27 -4.54
N MET A 992 43.78 9.08 -4.76
CA MET A 992 44.00 7.92 -3.89
C MET A 992 45.44 7.39 -4.00
N ASP A 993 46.02 7.37 -5.19
CA ASP A 993 47.43 7.03 -5.42
C ASP A 993 48.35 8.03 -4.69
N GLU A 994 48.05 9.33 -4.72
CA GLU A 994 48.76 10.37 -3.95
C GLU A 994 48.62 10.20 -2.43
N TYR A 995 47.39 9.99 -1.94
CA TYR A 995 47.07 9.95 -0.51
C TYR A 995 47.61 8.70 0.19
N LEU A 996 47.55 7.54 -0.48
CA LEU A 996 47.99 6.26 0.08
C LEU A 996 49.46 5.94 -0.22
N ASN A 997 50.22 6.89 -0.79
CA ASN A 997 51.64 6.70 -1.05
C ASN A 997 52.45 6.83 0.26
N PRO A 998 53.16 5.76 0.69
CA PRO A 998 53.94 5.79 1.93
C PRO A 998 55.12 6.78 1.93
N GLN A 999 55.50 7.36 0.77
CA GLN A 999 56.56 8.37 0.66
C GLN A 999 56.07 9.82 0.82
N ASN A 1000 54.76 10.05 0.94
CA ASN A 1000 54.18 11.36 1.23
C ASN A 1000 53.83 11.42 2.73
N PRO A 1001 54.66 12.05 3.59
CA PRO A 1001 54.24 12.36 4.94
C PRO A 1001 53.25 13.54 4.85
N GLY A 1002 51.96 13.23 4.80
CA GLY A 1002 50.88 14.20 4.95
C GLY A 1002 50.79 14.73 6.38
#